data_AF-A0A834MLB2-F1
#
_entry.id   AF-A0A834MLB2-F1
#
_cell.length_a   1.000
_cell.length_b   1.000
_cell.length_c   1.000
_cell.angle_alpha   90.00
_cell.angle_beta   90.00
_cell.angle_gamma   90.00
#
_symmetry.space_group_name_H-M   'P 1'
#
loop_
_entity.id
_entity.type
_entity.pdbx_description
1 polymer ?
#
loop_
_entity_poly.entity_id
_entity_poly.type
_entity_poly.pdbx_seq_one_letter_code
_entity_poly.pdbx_strand_id
1 'polypeptide(L)'
;MRLLLSILSLNMKLIVVFSYCFVFTVCQTIYEDDKQRVNKRALQKSHEKSRVEKLSNAFLQNDLYEDDKSLIQLLNIIAKNYLSGCATLILYDNYTEIESYRFLNHFLKGYPIAFIHGRIHINKNFLNNWINRNKDTCLTFIIFLKDVMETRKIINKRNERIVVVTQSSQWRVQEFLASEYSQNIVNLLIIAKSDKTSQIKSESPYILYTHKLFMDALGSSQPDVITSWSDDHFSRNVTLFQPKLKLGFSGHRFIIAVASQPPFVLKKKRNEYDEIEYDGIEIQLIGLLSQMYNFSTDFKESSDIRTLGSADAVIKSLKTGNVNLGISGIFLTEDRYYNAGIIHWHSEDCASFISLASTALPRYRAIMGPFRWTVWLSLTLTYLGAVFLFSYSDKMTLNHLIRNPEEIENMFWYVFGTFTNCFTFDGKKSWTKADKNTTKLLVGVYWLFTIIITACYTGSIIAFVTLPVFPTVINTIQQLLAGRFQIGMLDKGGWPYWFVNVTDKTSQKLLKKVDYVPDIESGLKNVTKAFFWPYALLASREELSYIVKSNFSIESKKALLHISQQCFVPFKVGVLLPKYSVYSDVIQDGIQKIVQSGLMTKIKNDVEWNMLRSATGKLLAFIQLLMWQNFSSWYLKFSHESKLLCIQQLAHHPASY
;
A
#
# COMPACT_ATOMS: atom_id res chain seq x y z
N MET A 1 -35.22 54.24 19.08
CA MET A 1 -35.45 53.86 17.66
C MET A 1 -34.69 52.60 17.21
N ARG A 2 -34.54 51.59 18.10
CA ARG A 2 -34.18 50.20 17.74
C ARG A 2 -35.11 49.15 18.40
N LEU A 3 -36.08 49.57 19.22
CA LEU A 3 -37.16 48.73 19.76
C LEU A 3 -38.45 48.76 18.93
N LEU A 4 -38.61 49.71 18.00
CA LEU A 4 -39.80 49.83 17.14
C LEU A 4 -39.71 48.99 15.85
N LEU A 5 -38.51 48.48 15.51
CA LEU A 5 -38.28 47.65 14.32
C LEU A 5 -38.29 46.14 14.61
N SER A 6 -38.22 45.70 15.88
CA SER A 6 -38.37 44.28 16.23
C SER A 6 -39.83 43.83 16.37
N ILE A 7 -40.75 44.77 16.63
CA ILE A 7 -42.19 44.48 16.78
C ILE A 7 -42.89 44.33 15.40
N LEU A 8 -42.34 44.94 14.34
CA LEU A 8 -42.88 44.82 12.98
C LEU A 8 -42.48 43.52 12.25
N SER A 9 -41.47 42.79 12.73
CA SER A 9 -41.07 41.49 12.15
C SER A 9 -41.86 40.29 12.70
N LEU A 10 -42.53 40.42 13.86
CA LEU A 10 -43.31 39.31 14.45
C LEU A 10 -44.74 39.22 13.89
N ASN A 11 -45.31 40.34 13.42
CA ASN A 11 -46.69 40.36 12.92
C ASN A 11 -46.85 39.90 11.46
N MET A 12 -45.76 39.69 10.71
CA MET A 12 -45.85 39.21 9.32
C MET A 12 -45.77 37.68 9.16
N LYS A 13 -45.47 36.94 10.24
CA LYS A 13 -45.50 35.46 10.24
C LYS A 13 -46.81 34.87 10.79
N LEU A 14 -47.66 35.68 11.44
CA LEU A 14 -48.99 35.24 11.90
C LEU A 14 -50.07 35.32 10.79
N ILE A 15 -49.86 36.18 9.78
CA ILE A 15 -50.85 36.42 8.71
C ILE A 15 -50.84 35.34 7.61
N VAL A 16 -49.75 34.57 7.48
CA VAL A 16 -49.67 33.47 6.50
C VAL A 16 -50.26 32.16 7.05
N VAL A 17 -50.33 32.00 8.38
CA VAL A 17 -50.90 30.79 9.02
C VAL A 17 -52.43 30.79 9.03
N PHE A 18 -53.07 31.98 9.02
CA PHE A 18 -54.53 32.08 8.97
C PHE A 18 -55.16 31.97 7.56
N SER A 19 -54.37 32.10 6.49
CA SER A 19 -54.88 32.01 5.10
C SER A 19 -55.08 30.58 4.58
N TYR A 20 -54.53 29.56 5.24
CA TYR A 20 -54.71 28.15 4.84
C TYR A 20 -55.82 27.42 5.61
N CYS A 21 -56.31 27.98 6.71
CA CYS A 21 -57.41 27.39 7.50
C CYS A 21 -58.82 27.83 7.08
N PHE A 22 -58.97 28.84 6.20
CA PHE A 22 -60.29 29.37 5.81
C PHE A 22 -60.78 28.89 4.43
N VAL A 23 -59.93 28.22 3.64
CA VAL A 23 -60.30 27.69 2.31
C VAL A 23 -60.84 26.26 2.38
N PHE A 24 -60.62 25.52 3.49
CA PHE A 24 -61.10 24.14 3.64
C PHE A 24 -62.52 24.04 4.24
N THR A 25 -63.06 25.11 4.82
CA THR A 25 -64.34 25.10 5.55
C THR A 25 -65.53 25.65 4.75
N VAL A 26 -65.33 26.14 3.52
CA VAL A 26 -66.39 26.76 2.69
C VAL A 26 -66.81 25.90 1.49
N CYS A 27 -66.17 24.75 1.25
CA CYS A 27 -66.52 23.87 0.12
C CYS A 27 -67.37 22.63 0.52
N GLN A 28 -68.04 22.68 1.68
CA GLN A 28 -68.83 21.55 2.19
C GLN A 28 -70.29 21.89 2.55
N THR A 29 -70.82 23.06 2.18
CA THR A 29 -72.17 23.49 2.59
C THR A 29 -73.05 24.04 1.47
N ILE A 30 -72.85 23.63 0.20
CA ILE A 30 -73.82 23.88 -0.88
C ILE A 30 -73.78 22.71 -1.88
N TYR A 31 -74.47 21.61 -1.57
CA TYR A 31 -75.26 20.80 -2.52
C TYR A 31 -75.86 19.56 -1.81
N GLU A 32 -76.82 19.80 -0.92
CA GLU A 32 -77.91 18.86 -0.66
C GLU A 32 -79.16 19.47 -1.30
N ASP A 33 -79.58 18.95 -2.46
CA ASP A 33 -80.96 18.54 -2.65
C ASP A 33 -81.11 17.63 -3.89
N ASP A 34 -82.16 16.82 -3.87
CA ASP A 34 -82.58 15.80 -4.83
C ASP A 34 -81.86 14.43 -4.83
N LYS A 35 -82.28 13.58 -3.89
CA LYS A 35 -82.39 12.14 -4.17
C LYS A 35 -83.67 11.54 -3.59
N GLN A 36 -84.52 11.07 -4.50
CA GLN A 36 -85.73 10.31 -4.24
C GLN A 36 -85.52 9.17 -3.24
N ARG A 37 -86.53 9.01 -2.38
CA ARG A 37 -86.66 7.98 -1.34
C ARG A 37 -86.55 6.57 -1.94
N VAL A 38 -85.48 5.84 -1.60
CA VAL A 38 -85.44 4.38 -1.67
C VAL A 38 -85.18 3.83 -0.27
N ASN A 39 -86.01 2.88 0.15
CA ASN A 39 -86.16 2.36 1.50
C ASN A 39 -84.88 1.66 2.00
N LYS A 40 -84.07 2.34 2.84
CA LYS A 40 -82.79 1.86 3.38
C LYS A 40 -82.86 0.63 4.29
N ARG A 41 -84.05 0.13 4.65
CA ARG A 41 -84.20 -1.06 5.52
C ARG A 41 -84.13 -2.40 4.79
N ALA A 42 -84.18 -2.44 3.45
CA ALA A 42 -84.11 -3.69 2.70
C ALA A 42 -82.66 -4.11 2.30
N LEU A 43 -81.75 -3.14 2.18
CA LEU A 43 -80.35 -3.36 1.73
C LEU A 43 -79.38 -3.73 2.86
N GLN A 44 -79.76 -3.52 4.12
CA GLN A 44 -78.86 -3.75 5.26
C GLN A 44 -78.81 -5.21 5.71
N LYS A 45 -79.74 -6.06 5.23
CA LYS A 45 -79.74 -7.51 5.49
C LYS A 45 -78.98 -8.34 4.45
N SER A 46 -78.59 -7.77 3.30
CA SER A 46 -77.86 -8.51 2.25
C SER A 46 -76.33 -8.43 2.36
N HIS A 47 -75.79 -7.71 3.34
CA HIS A 47 -74.34 -7.55 3.57
C HIS A 47 -73.87 -8.01 4.95
N GLU A 48 -74.73 -8.67 5.70
CA GLU A 48 -74.32 -9.31 6.94
C GLU A 48 -73.78 -10.71 6.62
N LYS A 49 -72.45 -10.89 6.72
CA LYS A 49 -71.78 -12.20 6.59
C LYS A 49 -72.53 -13.25 7.41
N SER A 50 -72.74 -14.43 6.83
CA SER A 50 -73.51 -15.49 7.50
C SER A 50 -72.87 -15.83 8.84
N ARG A 51 -73.66 -16.30 9.81
CA ARG A 51 -73.15 -16.68 11.14
C ARG A 51 -72.02 -17.72 11.04
N VAL A 52 -72.07 -18.57 10.02
CA VAL A 52 -71.05 -19.57 9.66
C VAL A 52 -69.77 -18.91 9.11
N GLU A 53 -69.88 -17.86 8.30
CA GLU A 53 -68.73 -17.04 7.86
C GLU A 53 -68.12 -16.22 8.99
N LYS A 54 -68.93 -15.71 9.92
CA LYS A 54 -68.41 -15.00 11.10
C LYS A 54 -67.69 -15.95 12.04
N LEU A 55 -68.20 -17.18 12.21
CA LEU A 55 -67.55 -18.26 12.95
C LEU A 55 -66.30 -18.79 12.24
N SER A 56 -66.35 -19.02 10.92
CA SER A 56 -65.18 -19.49 10.16
C SER A 56 -64.07 -18.43 10.14
N ASN A 57 -64.41 -17.15 10.01
CA ASN A 57 -63.44 -16.07 10.14
C ASN A 57 -62.91 -15.99 11.57
N ALA A 58 -63.73 -16.07 12.62
CA ALA A 58 -63.21 -16.04 14.00
C ALA A 58 -62.28 -17.24 14.33
N PHE A 59 -62.54 -18.43 13.78
CA PHE A 59 -61.75 -19.63 14.04
C PHE A 59 -60.50 -19.76 13.15
N LEU A 60 -60.57 -19.41 11.85
CA LEU A 60 -59.41 -19.53 10.93
C LEU A 60 -58.46 -18.33 10.99
N GLN A 61 -58.94 -17.17 11.46
CA GLN A 61 -58.19 -15.91 11.38
C GLN A 61 -57.32 -15.65 12.62
N ASN A 62 -57.54 -16.35 13.74
CA ASN A 62 -56.70 -16.22 14.93
C ASN A 62 -55.42 -17.07 14.83
N ASP A 63 -55.51 -18.33 14.40
CA ASP A 63 -54.35 -19.25 14.38
C ASP A 63 -53.28 -18.83 13.35
N LEU A 64 -53.67 -18.20 12.23
CA LEU A 64 -52.72 -17.69 11.22
C LEU A 64 -52.15 -16.30 11.59
N TYR A 65 -52.77 -15.58 12.53
CA TYR A 65 -52.40 -14.19 12.86
C TYR A 65 -51.33 -14.11 13.97
N GLU A 66 -51.26 -15.11 14.85
CA GLU A 66 -50.23 -15.17 15.90
C GLU A 66 -48.85 -15.53 15.32
N ASP A 67 -48.76 -16.54 14.44
CA ASP A 67 -47.51 -16.95 13.77
C ASP A 67 -46.86 -15.81 12.96
N ASP A 68 -47.66 -15.02 12.22
CA ASP A 68 -47.16 -13.88 11.43
C ASP A 68 -46.62 -12.75 12.32
N LYS A 69 -47.21 -12.56 13.50
CA LYS A 69 -46.81 -11.52 14.46
C LYS A 69 -45.46 -11.85 15.10
N SER A 70 -45.25 -13.12 15.49
CA SER A 70 -43.99 -13.55 16.11
C SER A 70 -42.81 -13.45 15.12
N LEU A 71 -43.03 -13.75 13.83
CA LEU A 71 -42.03 -13.55 12.78
C LEU A 71 -41.69 -12.07 12.56
N ILE A 72 -42.69 -11.17 12.55
CA ILE A 72 -42.45 -9.72 12.43
C ILE A 72 -41.61 -9.20 13.60
N GLN A 73 -41.90 -9.68 14.82
CA GLN A 73 -41.14 -9.31 16.02
C GLN A 73 -39.68 -9.78 15.94
N LEU A 74 -39.47 -11.02 15.54
CA LEU A 74 -38.13 -11.58 15.28
C LEU A 74 -37.36 -10.72 14.27
N LEU A 75 -37.97 -10.43 13.11
CA LEU A 75 -37.32 -9.64 12.06
C LEU A 75 -37.01 -8.21 12.51
N ASN A 76 -37.88 -7.60 13.31
CA ASN A 76 -37.65 -6.26 13.87
C ASN A 76 -36.50 -6.25 14.89
N ILE A 77 -36.36 -7.30 15.70
CA ILE A 77 -35.23 -7.47 16.63
C ILE A 77 -33.93 -7.65 15.83
N ILE A 78 -33.95 -8.50 14.79
CA ILE A 78 -32.80 -8.70 13.91
C ILE A 78 -32.40 -7.39 13.23
N ALA A 79 -33.40 -6.65 12.72
CA ALA A 79 -33.18 -5.36 12.07
C ALA A 79 -32.49 -4.38 13.02
N LYS A 80 -33.05 -4.14 14.21
CA LYS A 80 -32.52 -3.18 15.19
C LYS A 80 -31.11 -3.54 15.69
N ASN A 81 -30.85 -4.82 15.95
CA ASN A 81 -29.58 -5.23 16.58
C ASN A 81 -28.48 -5.52 15.57
N TYR A 82 -28.81 -6.02 14.38
CA TYR A 82 -27.83 -6.52 13.40
C TYR A 82 -27.90 -5.82 12.04
N LEU A 83 -28.97 -5.12 11.69
CA LEU A 83 -29.06 -4.42 10.39
C LEU A 83 -29.00 -2.90 10.55
N SER A 84 -28.91 -2.38 11.78
CA SER A 84 -28.77 -0.95 12.08
C SER A 84 -27.49 -0.38 11.49
N GLY A 85 -27.60 0.72 10.75
CA GLY A 85 -26.48 1.46 10.16
C GLY A 85 -26.38 1.37 8.63
N CYS A 86 -27.10 0.44 8.00
CA CYS A 86 -27.13 0.26 6.56
C CYS A 86 -28.58 0.23 6.06
N ALA A 87 -28.82 0.59 4.79
CA ALA A 87 -30.16 0.50 4.22
C ALA A 87 -30.51 -0.97 3.93
N THR A 88 -31.73 -1.38 4.25
CA THR A 88 -32.17 -2.76 4.01
C THR A 88 -32.89 -2.89 2.66
N LEU A 89 -32.40 -3.76 1.78
CA LEU A 89 -33.09 -4.19 0.59
C LEU A 89 -33.96 -5.41 0.90
N ILE A 90 -35.28 -5.22 0.86
CA ILE A 90 -36.27 -6.25 1.11
C ILE A 90 -36.75 -6.82 -0.23
N LEU A 91 -36.38 -8.06 -0.52
CA LEU A 91 -36.75 -8.75 -1.75
C LEU A 91 -37.75 -9.85 -1.45
N TYR A 92 -38.76 -10.01 -2.31
CA TYR A 92 -39.77 -11.05 -2.15
C TYR A 92 -40.17 -11.65 -3.50
N ASP A 93 -40.54 -12.93 -3.48
CA ASP A 93 -40.96 -13.68 -4.66
C ASP A 93 -42.46 -13.47 -4.96
N ASN A 94 -42.89 -13.93 -6.14
CA ASN A 94 -44.29 -13.79 -6.54
C ASN A 94 -45.24 -14.56 -5.59
N TYR A 95 -44.74 -15.63 -5.01
CA TYR A 95 -45.51 -16.45 -4.08
C TYR A 95 -45.81 -15.70 -2.79
N THR A 96 -44.80 -15.09 -2.17
CA THR A 96 -44.94 -14.30 -0.94
C THR A 96 -45.73 -13.00 -1.16
N GLU A 97 -45.64 -12.40 -2.35
CA GLU A 97 -46.49 -11.26 -2.73
C GLU A 97 -47.98 -11.62 -2.75
N ILE A 98 -48.33 -12.82 -3.24
CA ILE A 98 -49.72 -13.26 -3.40
C ILE A 98 -50.25 -13.89 -2.10
N GLU A 99 -49.55 -14.89 -1.56
CA GLU A 99 -50.03 -15.68 -0.42
C GLU A 99 -49.79 -14.99 0.92
N SER A 100 -48.70 -14.23 1.06
CA SER A 100 -48.29 -13.57 2.30
C SER A 100 -48.42 -12.04 2.23
N TYR A 101 -49.32 -11.52 1.38
CA TYR A 101 -49.52 -10.08 1.19
C TYR A 101 -49.80 -9.32 2.49
N ARG A 102 -50.64 -9.89 3.37
CA ARG A 102 -51.04 -9.26 4.63
C ARG A 102 -49.85 -9.13 5.58
N PHE A 103 -49.10 -10.21 5.75
CA PHE A 103 -47.84 -10.25 6.48
C PHE A 103 -46.88 -9.18 5.95
N LEU A 104 -46.64 -9.17 4.63
CA LEU A 104 -45.69 -8.24 4.00
C LEU A 104 -46.09 -6.79 4.23
N ASN A 105 -47.37 -6.43 4.06
CA ASN A 105 -47.86 -5.07 4.28
C ASN A 105 -47.70 -4.62 5.74
N HIS A 106 -47.96 -5.52 6.70
CA HIS A 106 -47.77 -5.22 8.11
C HIS A 106 -46.28 -5.09 8.47
N PHE A 107 -45.44 -6.00 7.96
CA PHE A 107 -44.00 -5.97 8.15
C PHE A 107 -43.37 -4.68 7.61
N LEU A 108 -43.68 -4.29 6.37
CA LEU A 108 -43.13 -3.09 5.74
C LEU A 108 -43.54 -1.80 6.47
N LYS A 109 -44.78 -1.72 6.97
CA LYS A 109 -45.23 -0.56 7.77
C LYS A 109 -44.57 -0.48 9.14
N GLY A 110 -44.27 -1.64 9.74
CA GLY A 110 -43.67 -1.75 11.07
C GLY A 110 -42.15 -1.82 11.08
N TYR A 111 -41.49 -1.75 9.91
CA TYR A 111 -40.04 -1.95 9.81
C TYR A 111 -39.27 -0.75 10.38
N PRO A 112 -38.30 -0.96 11.30
CA PRO A 112 -37.73 0.12 12.10
C PRO A 112 -36.63 0.94 11.41
N ILE A 113 -36.14 0.54 10.22
CA ILE A 113 -34.96 1.11 9.55
C ILE A 113 -35.32 1.56 8.14
N ALA A 114 -34.53 2.46 7.54
CA ALA A 114 -34.67 2.80 6.12
C ALA A 114 -34.54 1.55 5.24
N PHE A 115 -35.57 1.29 4.42
CA PHE A 115 -35.61 0.13 3.55
C PHE A 115 -36.03 0.50 2.13
N ILE A 116 -35.62 -0.34 1.20
CA ILE A 116 -36.06 -0.34 -0.20
C ILE A 116 -36.62 -1.73 -0.44
N HIS A 117 -37.83 -1.84 -0.96
CA HIS A 117 -38.42 -3.14 -1.24
C HIS A 117 -38.63 -3.35 -2.75
N GLY A 118 -38.54 -4.60 -3.20
CA GLY A 118 -38.66 -4.93 -4.61
C GLY A 118 -38.99 -6.39 -4.84
N ARG A 119 -39.67 -6.65 -5.96
CA ARG A 119 -40.05 -7.99 -6.41
C ARG A 119 -38.94 -8.59 -7.27
N ILE A 120 -38.62 -9.86 -7.04
CA ILE A 120 -37.49 -10.56 -7.66
C ILE A 120 -37.65 -10.71 -9.19
N HIS A 121 -38.88 -10.67 -9.70
CA HIS A 121 -39.17 -10.89 -11.13
C HIS A 121 -38.81 -9.69 -12.05
N ILE A 122 -38.36 -8.55 -11.52
CA ILE A 122 -37.95 -7.40 -12.34
C ILE A 122 -36.54 -7.67 -12.88
N ASN A 123 -36.50 -8.14 -14.14
CA ASN A 123 -35.38 -8.13 -15.08
C ASN A 123 -34.00 -8.11 -14.40
N LYS A 124 -33.34 -9.27 -14.26
CA LYS A 124 -32.03 -9.46 -13.56
C LYS A 124 -31.02 -8.35 -13.83
N ASN A 125 -31.02 -7.83 -15.06
CA ASN A 125 -30.17 -6.72 -15.48
C ASN A 125 -30.47 -5.43 -14.72
N PHE A 126 -31.73 -5.07 -14.46
CA PHE A 126 -32.09 -3.88 -13.69
C PHE A 126 -31.65 -3.98 -12.23
N LEU A 127 -31.93 -5.09 -11.55
CA LEU A 127 -31.56 -5.27 -10.15
C LEU A 127 -30.03 -5.29 -10.00
N ASN A 128 -29.33 -6.03 -10.86
CA ASN A 128 -27.87 -6.03 -10.88
C ASN A 128 -27.30 -4.67 -11.28
N ASN A 129 -27.91 -3.93 -12.22
CA ASN A 129 -27.46 -2.59 -12.61
C ASN A 129 -27.70 -1.56 -11.51
N TRP A 130 -28.83 -1.64 -10.81
CA TRP A 130 -29.15 -0.74 -9.71
C TRP A 130 -28.20 -0.97 -8.55
N ILE A 131 -27.97 -2.22 -8.16
CA ILE A 131 -26.99 -2.55 -7.13
C ILE A 131 -25.57 -2.19 -7.60
N ASN A 132 -25.26 -2.40 -8.89
CA ASN A 132 -23.96 -2.03 -9.43
C ASN A 132 -23.72 -0.52 -9.49
N ARG A 133 -24.77 0.30 -9.62
CA ARG A 133 -24.69 1.76 -9.53
C ARG A 133 -24.51 2.24 -8.10
N ASN A 134 -25.03 1.49 -7.13
CA ASN A 134 -25.02 1.86 -5.71
C ASN A 134 -24.00 1.05 -4.89
N LYS A 135 -22.87 0.64 -5.49
CA LYS A 135 -21.83 -0.20 -4.85
C LYS A 135 -21.22 0.41 -3.60
N ASP A 136 -21.20 1.75 -3.52
CA ASP A 136 -20.56 2.47 -2.42
C ASP A 136 -21.51 2.67 -1.22
N THR A 137 -22.78 2.26 -1.34
CA THR A 137 -23.75 2.34 -0.26
C THR A 137 -23.78 1.04 0.54
N CYS A 138 -23.74 1.14 1.87
CA CYS A 138 -23.89 -0.04 2.71
C CYS A 138 -25.32 -0.60 2.60
N LEU A 139 -25.44 -1.82 2.06
CA LEU A 139 -26.70 -2.50 1.86
C LEU A 139 -26.77 -3.78 2.70
N THR A 140 -27.94 -4.07 3.25
CA THR A 140 -28.27 -5.35 3.89
C THR A 140 -29.45 -5.99 3.18
N PHE A 141 -29.56 -7.31 3.20
CA PHE A 141 -30.60 -7.99 2.43
C PHE A 141 -31.53 -8.78 3.36
N ILE A 142 -32.84 -8.60 3.18
CA ILE A 142 -33.87 -9.51 3.70
C ILE A 142 -34.60 -10.08 2.49
N ILE A 143 -34.58 -11.40 2.32
CA ILE A 143 -35.16 -12.04 1.15
C ILE A 143 -36.21 -13.05 1.60
N PHE A 144 -37.45 -12.88 1.11
CA PHE A 144 -38.55 -13.81 1.30
C PHE A 144 -38.67 -14.72 0.08
N LEU A 145 -38.56 -16.03 0.30
CA LEU A 145 -38.58 -17.04 -0.76
C LEU A 145 -39.43 -18.24 -0.38
N LYS A 146 -40.10 -18.84 -1.37
CA LYS A 146 -40.70 -20.17 -1.21
C LYS A 146 -39.63 -21.27 -1.20
N ASP A 147 -38.77 -21.30 -2.22
CA ASP A 147 -37.64 -22.23 -2.31
C ASP A 147 -36.32 -21.51 -2.01
N VAL A 148 -35.61 -21.97 -0.97
CA VAL A 148 -34.30 -21.44 -0.58
C VAL A 148 -33.26 -21.56 -1.71
N MET A 149 -33.43 -22.52 -2.63
CA MET A 149 -32.53 -22.68 -3.78
C MET A 149 -32.63 -21.54 -4.80
N GLU A 150 -33.66 -20.70 -4.73
CA GLU A 150 -33.79 -19.52 -5.60
C GLU A 150 -32.82 -18.40 -5.22
N THR A 151 -32.30 -18.40 -4.00
CA THR A 151 -31.28 -17.44 -3.52
C THR A 151 -30.10 -17.31 -4.49
N ARG A 152 -29.65 -18.43 -5.09
CA ARG A 152 -28.54 -18.48 -6.07
C ARG A 152 -28.75 -17.58 -7.29
N LYS A 153 -30.01 -17.31 -7.65
CA LYS A 153 -30.36 -16.50 -8.82
C LYS A 153 -30.32 -15.00 -8.51
N ILE A 154 -30.34 -14.63 -7.23
CA ILE A 154 -30.59 -13.26 -6.73
C ILE A 154 -29.29 -12.66 -6.19
N ILE A 155 -28.56 -13.44 -5.39
CA ILE A 155 -27.33 -12.99 -4.75
C ILE A 155 -26.15 -13.68 -5.42
N ASN A 156 -25.26 -12.88 -6.01
CA ASN A 156 -23.91 -13.32 -6.35
C ASN A 156 -22.94 -12.96 -5.20
N LYS A 157 -21.73 -13.55 -5.18
CA LYS A 157 -20.67 -13.37 -4.15
C LYS A 157 -20.71 -12.01 -3.43
N ARG A 158 -20.96 -12.04 -2.12
CA ARG A 158 -21.19 -10.85 -1.28
C ARG A 158 -20.73 -11.08 0.16
N ASN A 159 -20.25 -10.01 0.79
CA ASN A 159 -19.86 -9.99 2.21
C ASN A 159 -20.95 -9.35 3.10
N GLU A 160 -21.96 -8.71 2.52
CA GLU A 160 -23.05 -8.06 3.23
C GLU A 160 -23.88 -9.05 4.06
N ARG A 161 -24.54 -8.56 5.13
CA ARG A 161 -25.44 -9.36 5.96
C ARG A 161 -26.71 -9.69 5.16
N ILE A 162 -26.99 -10.98 5.02
CA ILE A 162 -28.11 -11.51 4.26
C ILE A 162 -28.96 -12.37 5.20
N VAL A 163 -30.24 -12.02 5.29
CA VAL A 163 -31.27 -12.78 6.00
C VAL A 163 -32.24 -13.34 4.97
N VAL A 164 -32.38 -14.66 4.92
CA VAL A 164 -33.33 -15.35 4.04
C VAL A 164 -34.44 -15.94 4.89
N VAL A 165 -35.68 -15.53 4.64
CA VAL A 165 -36.87 -16.13 5.24
C VAL A 165 -37.46 -17.06 4.21
N THR A 166 -37.54 -18.34 4.53
CA THR A 166 -37.99 -19.37 3.61
C THR A 166 -39.11 -20.24 4.19
N GLN A 167 -40.02 -20.67 3.31
CA GLN A 167 -41.03 -21.69 3.62
C GLN A 167 -40.60 -23.09 3.17
N SER A 168 -39.33 -23.27 2.80
CA SER A 168 -38.75 -24.57 2.47
C SER A 168 -38.65 -25.49 3.68
N SER A 169 -38.68 -26.81 3.43
CA SER A 169 -38.47 -27.82 4.49
C SER A 169 -37.07 -27.73 5.10
N GLN A 170 -36.92 -28.24 6.33
CA GLN A 170 -35.64 -28.22 7.04
C GLN A 170 -34.52 -28.95 6.27
N TRP A 171 -34.85 -30.05 5.62
CA TRP A 171 -33.91 -30.82 4.80
C TRP A 171 -33.38 -29.99 3.60
N ARG A 172 -34.29 -29.27 2.93
CA ARG A 172 -33.95 -28.40 1.79
C ARG A 172 -33.00 -27.27 2.20
N VAL A 173 -33.21 -26.71 3.39
CA VAL A 173 -32.33 -25.68 3.97
C VAL A 173 -30.93 -26.23 4.25
N GLN A 174 -30.83 -27.43 4.82
CA GLN A 174 -29.53 -28.08 5.09
C GLN A 174 -28.80 -28.42 3.79
N GLU A 175 -29.51 -28.93 2.78
CA GLU A 175 -28.96 -29.18 1.44
C GLU A 175 -28.39 -27.90 0.82
N PHE A 176 -29.15 -26.80 0.90
CA PHE A 176 -28.68 -25.51 0.39
C PHE A 176 -27.43 -25.01 1.12
N LEU A 177 -27.38 -25.11 2.44
CA LEU A 177 -26.24 -24.68 3.26
C LEU A 177 -24.99 -25.57 3.10
N ALA A 178 -25.14 -26.79 2.60
CA ALA A 178 -24.03 -27.65 2.20
C ALA A 178 -23.55 -27.40 0.76
N SER A 179 -24.33 -26.66 -0.04
CA SER A 179 -24.03 -26.42 -1.45
C SER A 179 -22.94 -25.35 -1.66
N GLU A 180 -22.24 -25.43 -2.81
CA GLU A 180 -21.24 -24.46 -3.25
C GLU A 180 -21.78 -23.02 -3.34
N TYR A 181 -23.09 -22.86 -3.56
CA TYR A 181 -23.72 -21.54 -3.62
C TYR A 181 -23.67 -20.82 -2.26
N SER A 182 -23.88 -21.56 -1.18
CA SER A 182 -23.83 -20.99 0.17
C SER A 182 -22.41 -20.62 0.59
N GLN A 183 -21.40 -21.32 0.07
CA GLN A 183 -19.98 -21.06 0.34
C GLN A 183 -19.56 -19.64 -0.07
N ASN A 184 -20.22 -19.09 -1.09
CA ASN A 184 -19.95 -17.76 -1.62
C ASN A 184 -20.56 -16.61 -0.80
N ILE A 185 -21.27 -16.92 0.29
CA ILE A 185 -21.97 -15.95 1.13
C ILE A 185 -21.50 -16.08 2.57
N VAL A 186 -20.63 -15.17 3.03
CA VAL A 186 -20.09 -15.23 4.39
C VAL A 186 -21.21 -15.03 5.43
N ASN A 187 -21.89 -13.88 5.38
CA ASN A 187 -22.83 -13.46 6.41
C ASN A 187 -24.26 -13.88 6.09
N LEU A 188 -24.51 -15.19 6.09
CA LEU A 188 -25.81 -15.79 5.78
C LEU A 188 -26.56 -16.26 7.05
N LEU A 189 -27.81 -15.81 7.17
CA LEU A 189 -28.77 -16.28 8.15
C LEU A 189 -30.04 -16.77 7.43
N ILE A 190 -30.47 -18.00 7.68
CA ILE A 190 -31.70 -18.56 7.10
C ILE A 190 -32.70 -18.82 8.22
N ILE A 191 -33.92 -18.33 8.05
CA ILE A 191 -35.03 -18.52 8.96
C ILE A 191 -36.04 -19.43 8.27
N ALA A 192 -36.30 -20.59 8.85
CA ALA A 192 -37.30 -21.54 8.36
C ALA A 192 -38.26 -21.94 9.48
N LYS A 193 -39.52 -22.15 9.14
CA LYS A 193 -40.54 -22.63 10.08
C LYS A 193 -40.28 -24.11 10.41
N SER A 194 -40.49 -24.51 11.65
CA SER A 194 -40.30 -25.91 12.04
C SER A 194 -41.44 -26.79 11.54
N ASP A 195 -41.12 -27.93 10.91
CA ASP A 195 -42.09 -28.92 10.39
C ASP A 195 -42.76 -29.75 11.51
N LYS A 196 -42.29 -29.62 12.76
CA LYS A 196 -42.87 -30.32 13.91
C LYS A 196 -44.18 -29.65 14.30
N THR A 197 -45.29 -30.33 14.01
CA THR A 197 -46.62 -30.01 14.53
C THR A 197 -46.63 -30.19 16.05
N SER A 198 -46.57 -29.08 16.78
CA SER A 198 -46.91 -29.04 18.19
C SER A 198 -48.34 -29.55 18.35
N GLN A 199 -48.49 -30.66 19.07
CA GLN A 199 -49.81 -31.13 19.49
C GLN A 199 -50.39 -30.07 20.43
N ILE A 200 -51.42 -29.37 19.94
CA ILE A 200 -52.34 -28.50 20.68
C ILE A 200 -51.73 -27.14 21.08
N LYS A 201 -52.06 -26.09 20.30
CA LYS A 201 -52.04 -24.66 20.64
C LYS A 201 -50.70 -23.91 20.86
N SER A 202 -49.53 -24.51 20.64
CA SER A 202 -48.29 -23.71 20.68
C SER A 202 -47.87 -23.27 19.27
N GLU A 203 -47.46 -22.01 19.12
CA GLU A 203 -46.84 -21.47 17.90
C GLU A 203 -45.72 -22.40 17.41
N SER A 204 -45.60 -22.55 16.09
CA SER A 204 -44.51 -23.34 15.52
C SER A 204 -43.20 -22.55 15.62
N PRO A 205 -42.12 -23.09 16.22
CA PRO A 205 -40.88 -22.35 16.38
C PRO A 205 -40.21 -22.08 15.02
N TYR A 206 -39.61 -20.90 14.88
CA TYR A 206 -38.74 -20.57 13.76
C TYR A 206 -37.31 -20.98 14.08
N ILE A 207 -36.67 -21.73 13.20
CA ILE A 207 -35.29 -22.19 13.37
C ILE A 207 -34.36 -21.31 12.55
N LEU A 208 -33.29 -20.83 13.20
CA LEU A 208 -32.28 -19.98 12.60
C LEU A 208 -31.04 -20.81 12.26
N TYR A 209 -30.77 -20.93 10.97
CA TYR A 209 -29.64 -21.66 10.42
C TYR A 209 -28.55 -20.71 9.92
N THR A 210 -27.32 -21.18 10.01
CA THR A 210 -26.18 -20.64 9.27
C THR A 210 -25.34 -21.80 8.74
N HIS A 211 -24.17 -21.52 8.21
CA HIS A 211 -23.22 -22.54 7.80
C HIS A 211 -21.82 -22.22 8.32
N LYS A 212 -21.06 -23.27 8.60
CA LYS A 212 -19.61 -23.23 8.76
C LYS A 212 -18.96 -23.37 7.39
N LEU A 213 -17.94 -22.56 7.13
CA LEU A 213 -17.22 -22.51 5.87
C LEU A 213 -15.85 -23.18 6.01
N PHE A 214 -15.35 -23.78 4.94
CA PHE A 214 -14.02 -24.42 4.86
C PHE A 214 -13.79 -25.47 5.97
N MET A 215 -14.74 -26.41 6.11
CA MET A 215 -14.57 -27.53 7.04
C MET A 215 -13.51 -28.53 6.55
N ASP A 216 -13.40 -28.71 5.24
CA ASP A 216 -12.42 -29.61 4.62
C ASP A 216 -11.52 -28.88 3.60
N ALA A 217 -10.46 -29.56 3.16
CA ALA A 217 -9.53 -29.05 2.14
C ALA A 217 -10.20 -28.73 0.78
N LEU A 218 -11.38 -29.29 0.51
CA LEU A 218 -12.18 -28.97 -0.68
C LEU A 218 -12.98 -27.66 -0.55
N GLY A 219 -12.97 -27.02 0.62
CA GLY A 219 -13.75 -25.81 0.88
C GLY A 219 -15.23 -26.07 1.18
N SER A 220 -15.58 -27.29 1.58
CA SER A 220 -16.95 -27.69 1.92
C SER A 220 -17.58 -26.79 2.99
N SER A 221 -18.90 -26.58 2.89
CA SER A 221 -19.70 -25.93 3.92
C SER A 221 -20.58 -26.94 4.65
N GLN A 222 -20.79 -26.70 5.94
CA GLN A 222 -21.64 -27.54 6.78
C GLN A 222 -22.78 -26.70 7.38
N PRO A 223 -24.05 -27.14 7.31
CA PRO A 223 -25.15 -26.46 7.98
C PRO A 223 -24.95 -26.46 9.50
N ASP A 224 -25.29 -25.36 10.14
CA ASP A 224 -25.23 -25.18 11.59
C ASP A 224 -26.50 -24.50 12.10
N VAL A 225 -27.05 -25.00 13.21
CA VAL A 225 -28.26 -24.44 13.82
C VAL A 225 -27.84 -23.52 14.95
N ILE A 226 -28.11 -22.22 14.81
CA ILE A 226 -27.72 -21.22 15.81
C ILE A 226 -28.64 -21.32 17.02
N THR A 227 -29.94 -21.10 16.79
CA THR A 227 -30.96 -20.99 17.81
C THR A 227 -32.35 -21.17 17.19
N SER A 228 -33.37 -21.28 18.03
CA SER A 228 -34.78 -21.23 17.65
C SER A 228 -35.47 -20.04 18.30
N TRP A 229 -36.52 -19.54 17.67
CA TRP A 229 -37.38 -18.47 18.13
C TRP A 229 -38.78 -19.03 18.39
N SER A 230 -39.25 -18.87 19.62
CA SER A 230 -40.57 -19.27 20.08
C SER A 230 -40.99 -18.36 21.24
N ASP A 231 -42.28 -18.05 21.34
CA ASP A 231 -42.85 -17.25 22.43
C ASP A 231 -42.08 -15.94 22.71
N ASP A 232 -41.74 -15.23 21.63
CA ASP A 232 -41.00 -13.96 21.66
C ASP A 232 -39.59 -13.98 22.30
N HIS A 233 -38.98 -15.17 22.43
CA HIS A 233 -37.63 -15.31 22.98
C HIS A 233 -36.76 -16.25 22.13
N PHE A 234 -35.44 -16.03 22.18
CA PHE A 234 -34.47 -16.97 21.63
C PHE A 234 -34.27 -18.14 22.61
N SER A 235 -34.30 -19.38 22.11
CA SER A 235 -34.06 -20.56 22.94
C SER A 235 -32.62 -20.61 23.50
N ARG A 236 -31.67 -19.97 22.82
CA ARG A 236 -30.29 -19.78 23.28
C ARG A 236 -29.86 -18.33 23.06
N ASN A 237 -29.14 -17.76 24.03
CA ASN A 237 -28.53 -16.45 23.89
C ASN A 237 -27.24 -16.55 23.05
N VAL A 238 -27.33 -16.28 21.75
CA VAL A 238 -26.22 -16.39 20.79
C VAL A 238 -26.26 -15.22 19.82
N THR A 239 -25.08 -14.73 19.43
CA THR A 239 -24.98 -13.74 18.34
C THR A 239 -25.30 -14.38 16.99
N LEU A 240 -26.28 -13.84 16.27
CA LEU A 240 -26.74 -14.43 15.00
C LEU A 240 -25.68 -14.38 13.88
N PHE A 241 -24.90 -13.32 13.81
CA PHE A 241 -23.81 -13.16 12.82
C PHE A 241 -22.45 -13.33 13.50
N GLN A 242 -22.03 -14.58 13.68
CA GLN A 242 -20.69 -14.87 14.20
C GLN A 242 -19.62 -14.65 13.12
N PRO A 243 -18.44 -14.10 13.49
CA PRO A 243 -17.32 -14.00 12.56
C PRO A 243 -16.87 -15.41 12.14
N LYS A 244 -16.97 -15.69 10.83
CA LYS A 244 -16.58 -16.96 10.24
C LYS A 244 -15.06 -17.03 10.01
N LEU A 245 -14.54 -18.24 9.77
CA LEU A 245 -13.15 -18.49 9.35
C LEU A 245 -12.05 -18.16 10.39
N LYS A 246 -12.40 -18.03 11.67
CA LYS A 246 -11.41 -17.79 12.74
C LYS A 246 -10.41 -18.93 12.93
N LEU A 247 -10.83 -20.17 12.64
CA LEU A 247 -10.02 -21.38 12.81
C LEU A 247 -9.11 -21.67 11.59
N GLY A 248 -9.14 -20.82 10.56
CA GLY A 248 -8.41 -21.02 9.31
C GLY A 248 -9.25 -21.73 8.23
N PHE A 249 -8.57 -22.37 7.28
CA PHE A 249 -9.16 -22.96 6.07
C PHE A 249 -8.98 -24.48 5.98
N SER A 250 -8.65 -25.17 7.08
CA SER A 250 -8.63 -26.64 7.17
C SER A 250 -7.84 -27.36 6.05
N GLY A 251 -6.71 -26.78 5.63
CA GLY A 251 -5.84 -27.33 4.59
C GLY A 251 -6.26 -26.99 3.16
N HIS A 252 -7.24 -26.12 2.95
CA HIS A 252 -7.72 -25.75 1.62
C HIS A 252 -6.61 -25.29 0.68
N ARG A 253 -6.66 -25.75 -0.57
CA ARG A 253 -5.66 -25.43 -1.59
C ARG A 253 -6.01 -24.14 -2.32
N PHE A 254 -5.21 -23.11 -2.10
CA PHE A 254 -5.29 -21.85 -2.85
C PHE A 254 -4.37 -21.89 -4.06
N ILE A 255 -4.94 -21.63 -5.25
CA ILE A 255 -4.18 -21.46 -6.48
C ILE A 255 -3.84 -19.97 -6.63
N ILE A 256 -2.55 -19.66 -6.68
CA ILE A 256 -2.03 -18.30 -6.67
C ILE A 256 -1.39 -18.00 -8.02
N ALA A 257 -1.91 -17.00 -8.72
CA ALA A 257 -1.29 -16.46 -9.92
C ALA A 257 -0.02 -15.69 -9.54
N VAL A 258 1.10 -16.07 -10.16
CA VAL A 258 2.41 -15.43 -9.96
C VAL A 258 2.93 -14.86 -11.26
N ALA A 259 3.58 -13.70 -11.18
CA ALA A 259 4.44 -13.20 -12.26
C ALA A 259 5.75 -12.70 -11.66
N SER A 260 6.85 -12.97 -12.37
CA SER A 260 8.19 -12.58 -11.92
C SER A 260 8.31 -11.05 -11.87
N GLN A 261 8.54 -10.52 -10.68
CA GLN A 261 8.75 -9.10 -10.42
C GLN A 261 9.69 -8.98 -9.20
N PRO A 262 11.01 -8.87 -9.41
CA PRO A 262 11.95 -8.76 -8.31
C PRO A 262 11.81 -7.40 -7.59
N PRO A 263 11.97 -7.31 -6.26
CA PRO A 263 12.29 -8.37 -5.30
C PRO A 263 11.05 -9.12 -4.72
N PHE A 264 9.83 -8.78 -5.16
CA PHE A 264 8.59 -9.30 -4.59
C PHE A 264 8.35 -10.78 -4.92
N VAL A 265 8.52 -11.14 -6.19
CA VAL A 265 8.42 -12.52 -6.69
C VAL A 265 9.63 -12.80 -7.57
N LEU A 266 10.45 -13.75 -7.12
CA LEU A 266 11.62 -14.29 -7.77
C LEU A 266 11.34 -15.71 -8.26
N LYS A 267 11.80 -16.00 -9.47
CA LYS A 267 11.83 -17.35 -10.01
C LYS A 267 13.19 -17.98 -9.67
N LYS A 268 13.20 -19.02 -8.82
CA LYS A 268 14.40 -19.85 -8.61
C LYS A 268 14.52 -20.89 -9.73
N LYS A 269 15.72 -21.49 -9.84
CA LYS A 269 15.97 -22.59 -10.79
C LYS A 269 15.05 -23.77 -10.46
N ARG A 270 14.80 -24.60 -11.47
CA ARG A 270 14.05 -25.85 -11.33
C ARG A 270 14.73 -26.78 -10.34
N ASN A 271 13.91 -27.39 -9.47
CA ASN A 271 14.33 -28.48 -8.61
C ASN A 271 14.61 -29.74 -9.45
N GLU A 272 15.19 -30.78 -8.85
CA GLU A 272 15.47 -32.06 -9.52
C GLU A 272 14.21 -32.70 -10.16
N TYR A 273 13.03 -32.32 -9.69
CA TYR A 273 11.72 -32.75 -10.19
C TYR A 273 11.12 -31.86 -11.31
N ASP A 274 11.88 -30.94 -11.90
CA ASP A 274 11.45 -30.02 -12.98
C ASP A 274 10.34 -29.02 -12.57
N GLU A 275 10.04 -28.90 -11.27
CA GLU A 275 9.13 -27.89 -10.71
C GLU A 275 9.85 -26.55 -10.49
N ILE A 276 9.15 -25.45 -10.82
CA ILE A 276 9.65 -24.10 -10.64
C ILE A 276 9.43 -23.69 -9.17
N GLU A 277 10.52 -23.48 -8.44
CA GLU A 277 10.44 -22.89 -7.11
C GLU A 277 10.36 -21.36 -7.20
N TYR A 278 9.48 -20.75 -6.41
CA TYR A 278 9.37 -19.30 -6.28
C TYR A 278 9.90 -18.86 -4.91
N ASP A 279 10.51 -17.70 -4.87
CA ASP A 279 10.95 -17.04 -3.63
C ASP A 279 10.66 -15.53 -3.72
N GLY A 280 10.89 -14.77 -2.66
CA GLY A 280 10.69 -13.33 -2.62
C GLY A 280 9.77 -12.89 -1.49
N ILE A 281 9.57 -11.58 -1.39
CA ILE A 281 8.84 -10.96 -0.27
C ILE A 281 7.39 -11.47 -0.20
N GLU A 282 6.67 -11.50 -1.33
CA GLU A 282 5.26 -11.90 -1.34
C GLU A 282 5.09 -13.42 -1.17
N ILE A 283 6.06 -14.22 -1.63
CA ILE A 283 6.06 -15.67 -1.44
C ILE A 283 6.22 -16.02 0.04
N GLN A 284 7.17 -15.40 0.73
CA GLN A 284 7.36 -15.59 2.17
C GLN A 284 6.19 -15.07 3.00
N LEU A 285 5.59 -13.93 2.60
CA LEU A 285 4.36 -13.41 3.20
C LEU A 285 3.22 -14.44 3.12
N ILE A 286 2.98 -15.00 1.93
CA ILE A 286 1.95 -16.02 1.73
C ILE A 286 2.26 -17.30 2.51
N GLY A 287 3.54 -17.69 2.61
CA GLY A 287 3.98 -18.82 3.44
C GLY A 287 3.66 -18.63 4.93
N LEU A 288 3.82 -17.41 5.46
CA LEU A 288 3.41 -17.10 6.84
C LEU A 288 1.89 -17.14 7.01
N LEU A 289 1.14 -16.58 6.06
CA LEU A 289 -0.32 -16.63 6.08
C LEU A 289 -0.83 -18.08 6.03
N SER A 290 -0.20 -18.92 5.21
CA SER A 290 -0.48 -20.36 5.10
C SER A 290 -0.35 -21.06 6.45
N GLN A 291 0.70 -20.75 7.22
CA GLN A 291 0.91 -21.30 8.56
C GLN A 291 -0.09 -20.74 9.58
N MET A 292 -0.42 -19.44 9.51
CA MET A 292 -1.35 -18.79 10.42
C MET A 292 -2.79 -19.28 10.28
N TYR A 293 -3.24 -19.49 9.04
CA TYR A 293 -4.63 -19.86 8.72
C TYR A 293 -4.77 -21.29 8.19
N ASN A 294 -3.74 -22.12 8.32
CA ASN A 294 -3.72 -23.54 7.95
C ASN A 294 -4.32 -23.80 6.55
N PHE A 295 -3.68 -23.28 5.51
CA PHE A 295 -4.03 -23.53 4.11
C PHE A 295 -2.83 -23.92 3.27
N SER A 296 -3.05 -24.60 2.16
CA SER A 296 -1.99 -25.01 1.23
C SER A 296 -1.95 -24.09 0.00
N THR A 297 -0.77 -23.91 -0.58
CA THR A 297 -0.54 -22.96 -1.67
C THR A 297 0.01 -23.66 -2.90
N ASP A 298 -0.53 -23.31 -4.05
CA ASP A 298 -0.04 -23.75 -5.36
C ASP A 298 0.19 -22.55 -6.27
N PHE A 299 1.38 -22.44 -6.85
CA PHE A 299 1.79 -21.26 -7.62
C PHE A 299 1.70 -21.54 -9.12
N LYS A 300 0.91 -20.73 -9.82
CA LYS A 300 0.71 -20.82 -11.26
C LYS A 300 1.19 -19.56 -11.97
N GLU A 301 2.14 -19.70 -12.87
CA GLU A 301 2.65 -18.58 -13.66
C GLU A 301 1.56 -18.03 -14.59
N SER A 302 1.36 -16.71 -14.57
CA SER A 302 0.39 -16.05 -15.46
C SER A 302 0.85 -16.08 -16.91
N SER A 303 -0.10 -16.31 -17.84
CA SER A 303 0.16 -16.17 -19.27
C SER A 303 0.28 -14.69 -19.67
N ASP A 304 0.87 -14.40 -20.84
CA ASP A 304 0.89 -13.07 -21.45
C ASP A 304 1.71 -11.98 -20.71
N ILE A 305 2.64 -12.37 -19.84
CA ILE A 305 3.52 -11.43 -19.11
C ILE A 305 4.27 -10.49 -20.08
N ARG A 306 4.73 -11.00 -21.23
CA ARG A 306 5.48 -10.22 -22.22
C ARG A 306 4.66 -9.13 -22.92
N THR A 307 3.35 -9.30 -23.05
CA THR A 307 2.48 -8.38 -23.80
C THR A 307 1.80 -7.37 -22.90
N LEU A 308 1.29 -7.81 -21.73
CA LEU A 308 0.54 -6.96 -20.80
C LEU A 308 1.41 -6.40 -19.66
N GLY A 309 2.51 -7.06 -19.32
CA GLY A 309 3.29 -6.80 -18.11
C GLY A 309 2.83 -7.65 -16.92
N SER A 310 3.70 -7.76 -15.91
CA SER A 310 3.54 -8.70 -14.79
C SER A 310 2.24 -8.50 -13.99
N ALA A 311 1.89 -7.26 -13.66
CA ALA A 311 0.69 -6.96 -12.87
C ALA A 311 -0.61 -7.22 -13.64
N ASP A 312 -0.68 -6.78 -14.89
CA ASP A 312 -1.91 -6.86 -15.69
C ASP A 312 -2.19 -8.31 -16.17
N ALA A 313 -1.13 -9.13 -16.36
CA ALA A 313 -1.23 -10.57 -16.59
C ALA A 313 -1.86 -11.32 -15.40
N VAL A 314 -1.48 -10.95 -14.16
CA VAL A 314 -2.07 -11.52 -12.95
C VAL A 314 -3.52 -11.09 -12.79
N ILE A 315 -3.84 -9.82 -13.05
CA ILE A 315 -5.23 -9.32 -13.03
C ILE A 315 -6.10 -10.06 -14.05
N LYS A 316 -5.57 -10.30 -15.27
CA LYS A 316 -6.27 -11.10 -16.28
C LYS A 316 -6.57 -12.51 -15.78
N SER A 317 -5.59 -13.15 -15.15
CA SER A 317 -5.74 -14.51 -14.58
C SER A 317 -6.80 -14.55 -13.47
N LEU A 318 -6.86 -13.52 -12.62
CA LEU A 318 -7.90 -13.37 -11.59
C LEU A 318 -9.28 -13.19 -12.20
N LYS A 319 -9.39 -12.40 -13.28
CA LYS A 319 -10.65 -12.17 -14.00
C LYS A 319 -11.18 -13.43 -14.69
N THR A 320 -10.30 -14.33 -15.15
CA THR A 320 -10.74 -15.60 -15.75
C THR A 320 -11.30 -16.58 -14.71
N GLY A 321 -11.08 -16.34 -13.40
CA GLY A 321 -11.64 -17.18 -12.32
C GLY A 321 -10.89 -18.50 -12.07
N ASN A 322 -9.74 -18.70 -12.71
CA ASN A 322 -8.94 -19.92 -12.60
C ASN A 322 -7.97 -19.92 -11.41
N VAL A 323 -7.91 -18.82 -10.66
CA VAL A 323 -6.99 -18.59 -9.55
C VAL A 323 -7.72 -17.87 -8.42
N ASN A 324 -7.28 -18.11 -7.18
CA ASN A 324 -7.86 -17.56 -5.96
C ASN A 324 -7.12 -16.30 -5.47
N LEU A 325 -5.81 -16.21 -5.68
CA LEU A 325 -5.01 -15.03 -5.32
C LEU A 325 -4.06 -14.65 -6.46
N GLY A 326 -3.59 -13.41 -6.45
CA GLY A 326 -2.59 -12.92 -7.39
C GLY A 326 -1.51 -12.11 -6.69
N ILE A 327 -0.24 -12.45 -6.98
CA ILE A 327 0.96 -11.77 -6.46
C ILE A 327 1.96 -11.52 -7.60
N SER A 328 2.53 -10.32 -7.65
CA SER A 328 3.58 -9.92 -8.60
C SER A 328 4.14 -8.52 -8.31
N GLY A 329 4.18 -8.11 -7.04
CA GLY A 329 4.57 -6.76 -6.66
C GLY A 329 3.63 -5.70 -7.22
N ILE A 330 2.33 -5.91 -7.08
CA ILE A 330 1.32 -5.11 -7.79
C ILE A 330 1.14 -3.76 -7.09
N PHE A 331 1.43 -2.68 -7.83
CA PHE A 331 1.10 -1.33 -7.39
C PHE A 331 -0.41 -1.11 -7.34
N LEU A 332 -0.88 -0.61 -6.20
CA LEU A 332 -2.28 -0.34 -5.94
C LEU A 332 -2.67 0.99 -6.58
N THR A 333 -3.56 0.93 -7.57
CA THR A 333 -4.13 2.09 -8.25
C THR A 333 -5.65 2.00 -8.30
N GLU A 334 -6.31 3.13 -8.52
CA GLU A 334 -7.77 3.22 -8.58
C GLU A 334 -8.36 2.28 -9.63
N ASP A 335 -7.79 2.27 -10.85
CA ASP A 335 -8.23 1.37 -11.92
C ASP A 335 -8.13 -0.10 -11.54
N ARG A 336 -7.10 -0.48 -10.77
CA ARG A 336 -6.90 -1.85 -10.30
C ARG A 336 -7.87 -2.20 -9.16
N TYR A 337 -8.18 -1.23 -8.29
CA TYR A 337 -9.18 -1.39 -7.23
C TYR A 337 -10.58 -1.68 -7.78
N TYR A 338 -10.96 -1.03 -8.88
CA TYR A 338 -12.26 -1.32 -9.51
C TYR A 338 -12.33 -2.71 -10.14
N ASN A 339 -11.19 -3.20 -10.66
CA ASN A 339 -11.07 -4.43 -11.44
C ASN A 339 -10.81 -5.70 -10.61
N ALA A 340 -10.22 -5.58 -9.43
CA ALA A 340 -9.87 -6.69 -8.54
C ALA A 340 -10.14 -6.31 -7.06
N GLY A 341 -10.35 -7.29 -6.20
CA GLY A 341 -10.39 -7.07 -4.76
C GLY A 341 -8.97 -6.83 -4.24
N ILE A 342 -8.64 -5.60 -3.88
CA ILE A 342 -7.33 -5.26 -3.31
C ILE A 342 -7.32 -5.56 -1.82
N ILE A 343 -6.32 -6.31 -1.34
CA ILE A 343 -6.06 -6.49 0.09
C ILE A 343 -5.26 -5.29 0.62
N HIS A 344 -5.23 -5.11 1.94
CA HIS A 344 -4.31 -4.18 2.61
C HIS A 344 -2.88 -4.29 2.04
N TRP A 345 -2.26 -3.14 1.80
CA TRP A 345 -0.90 -3.08 1.29
C TRP A 345 0.07 -3.63 2.32
N HIS A 346 1.10 -4.33 1.85
CA HIS A 346 2.09 -4.95 2.72
C HIS A 346 3.41 -4.17 2.69
N SER A 347 3.75 -3.55 1.56
CA SER A 347 5.01 -2.81 1.39
C SER A 347 4.82 -1.54 0.58
N GLU A 348 5.81 -0.66 0.67
CA GLU A 348 5.88 0.59 -0.09
C GLU A 348 7.05 0.53 -1.05
N ASP A 349 6.83 1.04 -2.24
CA ASP A 349 7.84 1.21 -3.28
C ASP A 349 7.73 2.65 -3.82
N CYS A 350 8.74 3.07 -4.58
CA CYS A 350 8.85 4.41 -5.10
C CYS A 350 9.26 4.37 -6.57
N ALA A 351 8.63 5.21 -7.39
CA ALA A 351 9.23 5.59 -8.65
C ALA A 351 10.50 6.39 -8.38
N SER A 352 11.64 5.90 -8.90
CA SER A 352 12.95 6.54 -8.76
C SER A 352 13.69 6.52 -10.07
N PHE A 353 14.66 7.42 -10.19
CA PHE A 353 15.52 7.50 -11.37
C PHE A 353 16.82 6.77 -11.11
N ILE A 354 17.25 5.99 -12.09
CA ILE A 354 18.61 5.47 -12.15
C ILE A 354 19.39 6.18 -13.25
N SER A 355 20.57 6.65 -12.90
CA SER A 355 21.47 7.38 -13.80
C SER A 355 22.90 6.89 -13.60
N LEU A 356 23.81 7.28 -14.48
CA LEU A 356 25.22 6.99 -14.26
C LEU A 356 25.73 7.70 -12.99
N ALA A 357 26.31 6.95 -12.06
CA ALA A 357 26.98 7.50 -10.90
C ALA A 357 28.18 8.32 -11.37
N SER A 358 28.37 9.48 -10.76
CA SER A 358 29.50 10.33 -11.06
C SER A 358 30.79 9.72 -10.55
N THR A 359 31.79 9.63 -11.42
CA THR A 359 33.13 9.19 -11.04
C THR A 359 33.82 10.22 -10.15
N ALA A 360 34.73 9.75 -9.29
CA ALA A 360 35.57 10.63 -8.50
C ALA A 360 36.36 11.57 -9.43
N LEU A 361 36.49 12.83 -9.03
CA LEU A 361 37.26 13.83 -9.78
C LEU A 361 38.70 13.30 -10.01
N PRO A 362 39.27 13.49 -11.21
CA PRO A 362 40.61 12.97 -11.50
C PRO A 362 41.64 13.58 -10.56
N ARG A 363 42.61 12.76 -10.12
CA ARG A 363 43.59 13.13 -9.08
C ARG A 363 44.43 14.36 -9.41
N TYR A 364 44.63 14.73 -10.68
CA TYR A 364 45.34 15.97 -11.01
C TYR A 364 44.54 17.23 -10.64
N ARG A 365 43.19 17.17 -10.71
CA ARG A 365 42.31 18.27 -10.28
C ARG A 365 42.31 18.41 -8.75
N ALA A 366 42.74 17.39 -8.02
CA ALA A 366 42.95 17.43 -6.58
C ALA A 366 44.11 18.34 -6.16
N ILE A 367 45.06 18.68 -7.04
CA ILE A 367 46.23 19.49 -6.67
C ILE A 367 45.84 20.96 -6.49
N MET A 368 44.97 21.48 -7.36
CA MET A 368 44.43 22.86 -7.28
C MET A 368 43.18 22.97 -6.41
N GLY A 369 42.57 21.84 -6.04
CA GLY A 369 41.35 21.74 -5.24
C GLY A 369 41.41 22.24 -3.79
N PRO A 370 42.53 22.18 -3.04
CA PRO A 370 42.55 22.51 -1.62
C PRO A 370 42.23 23.98 -1.33
N PHE A 371 42.60 24.88 -2.24
CA PHE A 371 42.34 26.31 -2.11
C PHE A 371 41.28 26.75 -3.13
N ARG A 372 40.34 27.58 -2.68
CA ARG A 372 39.38 28.25 -3.57
C ARG A 372 40.13 29.19 -4.50
N TRP A 373 39.56 29.45 -5.67
CA TRP A 373 40.15 30.38 -6.65
C TRP A 373 40.46 31.76 -6.05
N THR A 374 39.63 32.25 -5.14
CA THR A 374 39.86 33.52 -4.41
C THR A 374 41.14 33.50 -3.57
N VAL A 375 41.47 32.35 -2.96
CA VAL A 375 42.70 32.19 -2.17
C VAL A 375 43.90 32.17 -3.10
N TRP A 376 43.84 31.42 -4.20
CA TRP A 376 44.90 31.44 -5.23
C TRP A 376 45.19 32.85 -5.74
N LEU A 377 44.15 33.62 -6.06
CA LEU A 377 44.28 35.02 -6.47
C LEU A 377 44.92 35.89 -5.37
N SER A 378 44.50 35.71 -4.11
CA SER A 378 45.09 36.46 -3.00
C SER A 378 46.56 36.10 -2.76
N LEU A 379 46.94 34.84 -2.95
CA LEU A 379 48.31 34.37 -2.82
C LEU A 379 49.19 34.94 -3.92
N THR A 380 48.72 34.95 -5.18
CA THR A 380 49.48 35.55 -6.29
C THR A 380 49.65 37.05 -6.10
N LEU A 381 48.61 37.75 -5.65
CA LEU A 381 48.70 39.19 -5.37
C LEU A 381 49.64 39.50 -4.20
N THR A 382 49.57 38.70 -3.13
CA THR A 382 50.46 38.85 -1.96
C THR A 382 51.92 38.56 -2.32
N TYR A 383 52.15 37.56 -3.17
CA TYR A 383 53.48 37.24 -3.70
C TYR A 383 54.06 38.39 -4.52
N LEU A 384 53.30 38.92 -5.49
CA LEU A 384 53.74 40.06 -6.30
C LEU A 384 53.94 41.32 -5.45
N GLY A 385 53.05 41.54 -4.47
CA GLY A 385 53.18 42.60 -3.48
C GLY A 385 54.45 42.47 -2.65
N ALA A 386 54.81 41.25 -2.22
CA ALA A 386 56.04 41.00 -1.47
C ALA A 386 57.28 41.29 -2.32
N VAL A 387 57.32 40.86 -3.59
CA VAL A 387 58.42 41.20 -4.52
C VAL A 387 58.61 42.72 -4.62
N PHE A 388 57.51 43.46 -4.80
CA PHE A 388 57.54 44.92 -4.85
C PHE A 388 58.00 45.55 -3.53
N LEU A 389 57.47 45.10 -2.38
CA LEU A 389 57.81 45.61 -1.06
C LEU A 389 59.27 45.36 -0.69
N PHE A 390 59.82 44.18 -1.01
CA PHE A 390 61.23 43.87 -0.76
C PHE A 390 62.16 44.69 -1.65
N SER A 391 61.84 44.82 -2.94
CA SER A 391 62.62 45.63 -3.88
C SER A 391 62.60 47.12 -3.52
N TYR A 392 61.47 47.61 -3.00
CA TYR A 392 61.35 48.98 -2.49
C TYR A 392 62.11 49.20 -1.17
N SER A 393 62.09 48.24 -0.25
CA SER A 393 62.70 48.35 1.09
C SER A 393 64.22 48.56 1.07
N ASP A 394 64.92 48.00 0.07
CA ASP A 394 66.38 48.12 -0.06
C ASP A 394 66.81 49.59 -0.23
N LYS A 395 66.24 50.28 -1.23
CA LYS A 395 66.68 51.62 -1.68
C LYS A 395 65.69 52.77 -1.45
N MET A 396 64.46 52.48 -1.00
CA MET A 396 63.38 53.43 -0.68
C MET A 396 63.05 54.47 -1.79
N THR A 397 63.48 54.23 -3.03
CA THR A 397 63.37 55.19 -4.14
C THR A 397 62.80 54.51 -5.39
N LEU A 398 61.61 54.95 -5.82
CA LEU A 398 60.91 54.37 -6.99
C LEU A 398 61.68 54.57 -8.32
N ASN A 399 62.38 55.69 -8.48
CA ASN A 399 63.18 55.97 -9.68
C ASN A 399 64.34 54.98 -9.90
N HIS A 400 64.88 54.40 -8.83
CA HIS A 400 65.94 53.40 -8.94
C HIS A 400 65.39 52.06 -9.45
N LEU A 401 64.17 51.71 -9.04
CA LEU A 401 63.52 50.44 -9.39
C LEU A 401 63.19 50.35 -10.88
N ILE A 402 62.78 51.45 -11.48
CA ILE A 402 62.42 51.55 -12.91
C ILE A 402 63.68 51.49 -13.80
N ARG A 403 64.82 51.96 -13.28
CA ARG A 403 66.08 52.04 -14.05
C ARG A 403 66.87 50.72 -14.05
N ASN A 404 66.67 49.85 -13.06
CA ASN A 404 67.41 48.60 -12.85
C ASN A 404 66.46 47.40 -12.62
N PRO A 405 65.86 46.83 -13.69
CA PRO A 405 64.91 45.70 -13.57
C PRO A 405 65.55 44.42 -13.04
N GLU A 406 66.86 44.26 -13.17
CA GLU A 406 67.64 43.11 -12.67
C GLU A 406 67.49 42.92 -11.14
N GLU A 407 67.24 44.00 -10.38
CA GLU A 407 67.01 43.90 -8.94
C GLU A 407 65.62 43.31 -8.62
N ILE A 408 64.61 43.58 -9.44
CA ILE A 408 63.27 43.00 -9.28
C ILE A 408 63.31 41.51 -9.60
N GLU A 409 64.04 41.11 -10.65
CA GLU A 409 64.22 39.70 -11.02
C GLU A 409 64.92 38.90 -9.90
N ASN A 410 65.99 39.46 -9.34
CA ASN A 410 66.68 38.83 -8.21
C ASN A 410 65.78 38.74 -6.97
N MET A 411 64.96 39.76 -6.69
CA MET A 411 63.99 39.73 -5.59
C MET A 411 62.83 38.76 -5.85
N PHE A 412 62.41 38.59 -7.11
CA PHE A 412 61.40 37.61 -7.49
C PHE A 412 61.88 36.19 -7.14
N TRP A 413 63.08 35.81 -7.56
CA TRP A 413 63.66 34.50 -7.23
C TRP A 413 63.91 34.33 -5.73
N TYR A 414 64.25 35.41 -5.03
CA TYR A 414 64.40 35.41 -3.57
C TYR A 414 63.08 35.13 -2.84
N VAL A 415 62.00 35.81 -3.22
CA VAL A 415 60.65 35.60 -2.67
C VAL A 415 60.14 34.21 -3.02
N PHE A 416 60.44 33.72 -4.22
CA PHE A 416 60.14 32.35 -4.65
C PHE A 416 60.85 31.28 -3.80
N GLY A 417 62.15 31.44 -3.55
CA GLY A 417 62.92 30.53 -2.69
C GLY A 417 62.36 30.47 -1.26
N THR A 418 62.02 31.64 -0.70
CA THR A 418 61.42 31.72 0.64
C THR A 418 60.02 31.12 0.70
N PHE A 419 59.23 31.24 -0.38
CA PHE A 419 57.90 30.64 -0.48
C PHE A 419 57.94 29.11 -0.60
N THR A 420 58.96 28.57 -1.28
CA THR A 420 59.13 27.13 -1.52
C THR A 420 59.96 26.42 -0.44
N ASN A 421 60.32 27.11 0.65
CA ASN A 421 61.26 26.63 1.68
C ASN A 421 62.63 26.19 1.10
N CYS A 422 63.02 26.74 -0.06
CA CYS A 422 64.29 26.49 -0.71
C CYS A 422 65.24 27.68 -0.41
N PHE A 423 66.02 27.55 0.66
CA PHE A 423 66.96 28.59 1.11
C PHE A 423 68.27 28.54 0.33
N THR A 424 68.26 28.95 -0.94
CA THR A 424 69.44 28.86 -1.82
C THR A 424 70.00 30.22 -2.21
N PHE A 425 70.28 31.11 -1.25
CA PHE A 425 70.94 32.38 -1.55
C PHE A 425 71.99 32.79 -0.49
N ASP A 426 73.24 32.36 -0.71
CA ASP A 426 74.46 32.85 -0.02
C ASP A 426 75.10 34.09 -0.71
N GLY A 427 74.28 34.94 -1.32
CA GLY A 427 74.74 36.13 -2.03
C GLY A 427 75.14 37.31 -1.13
N LYS A 428 75.91 38.28 -1.66
CA LYS A 428 76.28 39.53 -0.96
C LYS A 428 75.06 40.37 -0.52
N LYS A 429 73.90 40.20 -1.16
CA LYS A 429 72.61 40.85 -0.84
C LYS A 429 71.62 39.91 -0.10
N SER A 430 72.13 38.96 0.67
CA SER A 430 71.29 38.02 1.44
C SER A 430 70.69 38.70 2.68
N TRP A 431 69.49 38.28 3.10
CA TRP A 431 68.76 38.74 4.31
C TRP A 431 69.59 38.77 5.60
N THR A 432 70.55 37.85 5.75
CA THR A 432 71.48 37.78 6.87
C THR A 432 72.46 38.97 6.91
N LYS A 433 72.65 39.64 5.78
CA LYS A 433 73.52 40.82 5.60
C LYS A 433 72.75 42.13 5.39
N ALA A 434 71.42 42.15 5.60
CA ALA A 434 70.65 43.38 5.54
C ALA A 434 71.01 44.32 6.72
N ASP A 435 71.41 45.55 6.42
CA ASP A 435 71.82 46.52 7.46
C ASP A 435 70.64 47.10 8.25
N LYS A 436 69.44 47.13 7.65
CA LYS A 436 68.24 47.76 8.23
C LYS A 436 67.38 46.75 9.01
N ASN A 437 67.01 47.09 10.24
CA ASN A 437 66.10 46.28 11.07
C ASN A 437 64.68 46.16 10.48
N THR A 438 64.21 47.17 9.73
CA THR A 438 62.90 47.15 9.05
C THR A 438 62.80 46.06 8.00
N THR A 439 63.86 45.85 7.21
CA THR A 439 63.93 44.79 6.19
C THR A 439 63.91 43.41 6.84
N LYS A 440 64.62 43.22 7.97
CA LYS A 440 64.62 41.96 8.74
C LYS A 440 63.24 41.61 9.28
N LEU A 441 62.51 42.59 9.81
CA LEU A 441 61.13 42.38 10.29
C LEU A 441 60.18 42.00 9.15
N LEU A 442 60.28 42.68 8.00
CA LEU A 442 59.44 42.40 6.82
C LEU A 442 59.69 40.97 6.31
N VAL A 443 60.96 40.55 6.23
CA VAL A 443 61.33 39.17 5.88
C VAL A 443 60.79 38.18 6.91
N GLY A 444 60.90 38.46 8.21
CA GLY A 444 60.38 37.60 9.27
C GLY A 444 58.86 37.39 9.22
N VAL A 445 58.10 38.45 8.96
CA VAL A 445 56.63 38.38 8.81
C VAL A 445 56.25 37.61 7.54
N TYR A 446 56.93 37.87 6.43
CA TYR A 446 56.69 37.13 5.18
C TYR A 446 57.03 35.64 5.34
N TRP A 447 58.11 35.33 6.05
CA TRP A 447 58.51 33.95 6.33
C TRP A 447 57.51 33.21 7.23
N LEU A 448 56.98 33.86 8.28
CA LEU A 448 55.88 33.29 9.07
C LEU A 448 54.65 33.01 8.19
N PHE A 449 54.31 33.94 7.29
CA PHE A 449 53.21 33.78 6.35
C PHE A 449 53.41 32.58 5.42
N THR A 450 54.60 32.39 4.84
CA THR A 450 54.87 31.24 3.96
C THR A 450 54.79 29.91 4.71
N ILE A 451 55.26 29.83 5.95
CA ILE A 451 55.12 28.63 6.80
C ILE A 451 53.64 28.29 7.04
N ILE A 452 52.83 29.28 7.41
CA ILE A 452 51.40 29.06 7.70
C ILE A 452 50.67 28.57 6.45
N ILE A 453 50.86 29.23 5.30
CA ILE A 453 50.20 28.87 4.04
C ILE A 453 50.63 27.48 3.56
N THR A 454 51.94 27.18 3.61
CA THR A 454 52.46 25.87 3.19
C THR A 454 51.93 24.75 4.09
N ALA A 455 51.88 24.96 5.42
CA ALA A 455 51.27 24.00 6.36
C ALA A 455 49.76 23.80 6.11
N CYS A 456 49.01 24.87 5.82
CA CYS A 456 47.59 24.77 5.50
C CYS A 456 47.35 24.02 4.18
N TYR A 457 48.19 24.27 3.17
CA TYR A 457 48.11 23.59 1.88
C TYR A 457 48.45 22.10 2.02
N THR A 458 49.52 21.75 2.74
CA THR A 458 49.91 20.34 2.96
C THR A 458 48.85 19.57 3.73
N GLY A 459 48.27 20.13 4.78
CA GLY A 459 47.15 19.49 5.49
C GLY A 459 45.93 19.27 4.59
N SER A 460 45.57 20.27 3.79
CA SER A 460 44.38 20.23 2.93
C SER A 460 44.54 19.29 1.73
N ILE A 461 45.72 19.22 1.12
CA ILE A 461 45.99 18.27 0.03
C ILE A 461 46.02 16.83 0.52
N ILE A 462 46.58 16.56 1.71
CA ILE A 462 46.53 15.23 2.33
C ILE A 462 45.08 14.80 2.55
N ALA A 463 44.22 15.68 3.08
CA ALA A 463 42.80 15.39 3.25
C ALA A 463 42.08 15.11 1.91
N PHE A 464 42.39 15.88 0.86
CA PHE A 464 41.75 15.71 -0.45
C PHE A 464 42.21 14.43 -1.18
N VAL A 465 43.46 14.02 -1.00
CA VAL A 465 43.99 12.79 -1.61
C VAL A 465 43.51 11.54 -0.87
N THR A 466 43.33 11.64 0.45
CA THR A 466 42.84 10.52 1.28
C THR A 466 41.34 10.28 1.15
N LEU A 467 40.54 11.34 1.02
CA LEU A 467 39.09 11.26 0.85
C LEU A 467 38.68 11.70 -0.56
N PRO A 468 38.33 10.76 -1.46
CA PRO A 468 37.87 11.13 -2.79
C PRO A 468 36.56 11.91 -2.70
N VAL A 469 36.57 13.13 -3.25
CA VAL A 469 35.36 13.94 -3.38
C VAL A 469 34.58 13.48 -4.60
N PHE A 470 33.36 13.00 -4.38
CA PHE A 470 32.40 12.71 -5.44
C PHE A 470 31.56 13.95 -5.72
N PRO A 471 31.31 14.31 -6.99
CA PRO A 471 30.40 15.42 -7.28
C PRO A 471 28.97 15.05 -6.89
N THR A 472 28.12 16.07 -6.76
CA THR A 472 26.73 15.87 -6.33
C THR A 472 25.98 15.01 -7.35
N VAL A 473 25.48 13.88 -6.87
CA VAL A 473 24.61 12.99 -7.63
C VAL A 473 23.22 13.59 -7.82
N ILE A 474 22.54 13.17 -8.87
CA ILE A 474 21.22 13.66 -9.21
C ILE A 474 20.17 12.93 -8.39
N ASN A 475 19.48 13.68 -7.54
CA ASN A 475 18.43 13.14 -6.67
C ASN A 475 17.06 13.74 -6.97
N THR A 476 16.99 14.91 -7.61
CA THR A 476 15.74 15.66 -7.80
C THR A 476 15.38 15.86 -9.27
N ILE A 477 14.09 16.10 -9.55
CA ILE A 477 13.59 16.40 -10.90
C ILE A 477 14.19 17.71 -11.45
N GLN A 478 14.38 18.70 -10.58
CA GLN A 478 14.99 19.97 -10.98
C GLN A 478 16.42 19.77 -11.47
N GLN A 479 17.18 18.88 -10.82
CA GLN A 479 18.53 18.51 -11.24
C GLN A 479 18.52 17.72 -12.56
N LEU A 480 17.55 16.83 -12.78
CA LEU A 480 17.36 16.12 -14.06
C LEU A 480 17.09 17.09 -15.22
N LEU A 481 16.21 18.07 -14.99
CA LEU A 481 15.89 19.12 -15.98
C LEU A 481 17.10 20.02 -16.26
N ALA A 482 17.83 20.43 -15.21
CA ALA A 482 19.05 21.23 -15.35
C ALA A 482 20.15 20.49 -16.11
N GLY A 483 20.26 19.17 -15.88
CA GLY A 483 21.20 18.30 -16.57
C GLY A 483 20.80 17.87 -17.98
N ARG A 484 19.61 18.28 -18.46
CA ARG A 484 19.06 17.95 -19.80
C ARG A 484 19.07 16.44 -20.10
N PHE A 485 18.68 15.64 -19.12
CA PHE A 485 18.63 14.18 -19.25
C PHE A 485 17.51 13.74 -20.21
N GLN A 486 17.81 12.75 -21.06
CA GLN A 486 16.80 11.94 -21.73
C GLN A 486 16.26 10.89 -20.76
N ILE A 487 14.96 10.63 -20.82
CA ILE A 487 14.27 9.84 -19.79
C ILE A 487 13.68 8.60 -20.42
N GLY A 488 14.13 7.45 -19.94
CA GLY A 488 13.51 6.16 -20.23
C GLY A 488 12.37 5.87 -19.25
N MET A 489 11.29 5.27 -19.74
CA MET A 489 10.22 4.69 -18.94
C MET A 489 9.81 3.34 -19.53
N LEU A 490 9.29 2.44 -18.71
CA LEU A 490 8.71 1.19 -19.21
C LEU A 490 7.44 1.46 -20.02
N ASP A 491 7.28 0.73 -21.12
CA ASP A 491 6.09 0.78 -21.98
C ASP A 491 4.87 0.04 -21.40
N LYS A 492 5.11 -0.93 -20.51
CA LYS A 492 4.12 -1.84 -19.92
C LYS A 492 3.94 -1.65 -18.41
N GLY A 493 2.98 -2.38 -17.83
CA GLY A 493 2.80 -2.47 -16.37
C GLY A 493 2.08 -1.29 -15.71
N GLY A 494 1.54 -0.36 -16.51
CA GLY A 494 0.80 0.82 -16.04
C GLY A 494 1.60 2.11 -16.01
N TRP A 495 2.93 2.05 -16.19
CA TRP A 495 3.82 3.21 -16.09
C TRP A 495 3.38 4.40 -16.98
N PRO A 496 3.15 4.25 -18.30
CA PRO A 496 2.77 5.38 -19.13
C PRO A 496 1.48 6.06 -18.65
N TYR A 497 0.50 5.27 -18.19
CA TYR A 497 -0.83 5.74 -17.81
C TYR A 497 -0.82 6.58 -16.52
N TRP A 498 0.03 6.24 -15.55
CA TRP A 498 0.11 6.99 -14.27
C TRP A 498 0.65 8.41 -14.44
N PHE A 499 1.37 8.66 -15.54
CA PHE A 499 2.07 9.93 -15.77
C PHE A 499 1.43 10.81 -16.87
N VAL A 500 0.29 10.41 -17.45
CA VAL A 500 -0.41 11.22 -18.48
C VAL A 500 -1.00 12.51 -17.88
N ASN A 501 -1.65 12.42 -16.71
CA ASN A 501 -2.41 13.52 -16.10
C ASN A 501 -1.70 14.11 -14.86
N VAL A 502 -0.39 14.32 -14.94
CA VAL A 502 0.36 14.92 -13.82
C VAL A 502 0.01 16.40 -13.68
N THR A 503 -0.29 16.87 -12.48
CA THR A 503 -0.64 18.28 -12.19
C THR A 503 0.58 19.17 -11.98
N ASP A 504 1.69 18.61 -11.50
CA ASP A 504 2.92 19.36 -11.24
C ASP A 504 3.61 19.81 -12.53
N LYS A 505 3.88 21.12 -12.63
CA LYS A 505 4.49 21.75 -13.80
C LYS A 505 5.91 21.25 -14.07
N THR A 506 6.69 20.93 -13.03
CA THR A 506 8.08 20.46 -13.23
C THR A 506 8.11 19.06 -13.81
N SER A 507 7.26 18.18 -13.26
CA SER A 507 7.06 16.82 -13.74
C SER A 507 6.45 16.79 -15.14
N GLN A 508 5.46 17.64 -15.44
CA GLN A 508 4.93 17.78 -16.80
C GLN A 508 6.02 18.16 -17.81
N LYS A 509 6.91 19.12 -17.48
CA LYS A 509 8.02 19.50 -18.37
C LYS A 509 8.98 18.34 -18.62
N LEU A 510 9.27 17.58 -17.57
CA LEU A 510 10.14 16.41 -17.60
C LEU A 510 9.54 15.30 -18.50
N LEU A 511 8.25 15.01 -18.32
CA LEU A 511 7.54 13.90 -18.97
C LEU A 511 7.06 14.20 -20.40
N LYS A 512 7.29 15.41 -20.92
CA LYS A 512 6.96 15.76 -22.33
C LYS A 512 7.76 14.97 -23.36
N LYS A 513 8.96 14.51 -23.00
CA LYS A 513 9.90 13.79 -23.88
C LYS A 513 10.42 12.56 -23.15
N VAL A 514 9.65 11.48 -23.20
CA VAL A 514 9.98 10.20 -22.58
C VAL A 514 10.15 9.15 -23.66
N ASP A 515 11.23 8.39 -23.57
CA ASP A 515 11.49 7.24 -24.41
C ASP A 515 10.93 5.99 -23.74
N TYR A 516 10.06 5.27 -24.44
CA TYR A 516 9.48 4.03 -23.92
C TYR A 516 10.38 2.84 -24.22
N VAL A 517 10.62 2.02 -23.21
CA VAL A 517 11.52 0.87 -23.25
C VAL A 517 10.74 -0.40 -22.89
N PRO A 518 10.95 -1.53 -23.60
CA PRO A 518 10.18 -2.75 -23.40
C PRO A 518 10.50 -3.47 -22.08
N ASP A 519 11.77 -3.44 -21.65
CA ASP A 519 12.29 -4.16 -20.49
C ASP A 519 13.30 -3.31 -19.72
N ILE A 520 13.42 -3.55 -18.42
CA ILE A 520 14.34 -2.79 -17.55
C ILE A 520 15.79 -3.01 -17.94
N GLU A 521 16.16 -4.22 -18.36
CA GLU A 521 17.51 -4.52 -18.81
C GLU A 521 17.91 -3.66 -20.03
N SER A 522 16.99 -3.48 -20.98
CA SER A 522 17.19 -2.59 -22.13
C SER A 522 17.34 -1.13 -21.68
N GLY A 523 16.58 -0.71 -20.67
CA GLY A 523 16.67 0.64 -20.11
C GLY A 523 18.01 0.89 -19.42
N LEU A 524 18.48 -0.07 -18.63
CA LEU A 524 19.79 -0.02 -17.97
C LEU A 524 20.93 -0.05 -18.98
N LYS A 525 20.77 -0.79 -20.09
CA LYS A 525 21.73 -0.79 -21.20
C LYS A 525 21.81 0.59 -21.86
N ASN A 526 20.69 1.30 -22.00
CA ASN A 526 20.69 2.68 -22.51
C ASN A 526 21.38 3.65 -21.53
N VAL A 527 21.07 3.54 -20.22
CA VAL A 527 21.74 4.34 -19.18
C VAL A 527 23.26 4.13 -19.21
N THR A 528 23.73 2.90 -19.37
CA THR A 528 25.17 2.58 -19.34
C THR A 528 25.91 2.88 -20.64
N LYS A 529 25.24 2.86 -21.79
CA LYS A 529 25.83 3.16 -23.11
C LYS A 529 25.75 4.64 -23.50
N ALA A 530 24.95 5.43 -22.79
CA ALA A 530 24.80 6.85 -23.03
C ALA A 530 26.12 7.60 -22.78
N PHE A 531 26.77 8.05 -23.86
CA PHE A 531 28.02 8.82 -23.81
C PHE A 531 27.80 10.31 -24.07
N PHE A 532 27.09 10.66 -25.16
CA PHE A 532 26.89 12.05 -25.58
C PHE A 532 25.73 12.75 -24.87
N TRP A 533 24.63 12.03 -24.67
CA TRP A 533 23.42 12.55 -24.05
C TRP A 533 23.21 11.83 -22.72
N PRO A 534 23.15 12.55 -21.60
CA PRO A 534 22.94 11.91 -20.32
C PRO A 534 21.54 11.27 -20.28
N TYR A 535 21.47 10.00 -19.88
CA TYR A 535 20.24 9.20 -19.90
C TYR A 535 19.90 8.74 -18.49
N ALA A 536 18.62 8.85 -18.12
CA ALA A 536 18.09 8.37 -16.84
C ALA A 536 16.88 7.49 -17.08
N LEU A 537 16.78 6.37 -16.39
CA LEU A 537 15.62 5.47 -16.47
C LEU A 537 14.74 5.67 -15.23
N LEU A 538 13.45 5.86 -15.44
CA LEU A 538 12.42 5.92 -14.41
C LEU A 538 11.79 4.53 -14.23
N ALA A 539 11.95 3.95 -13.04
CA ALA A 539 11.39 2.64 -12.70
C ALA A 539 11.19 2.49 -11.18
N SER A 540 10.72 1.30 -10.76
CA SER A 540 10.61 0.91 -9.34
C SER A 540 11.95 0.97 -8.64
N ARG A 541 12.01 1.61 -7.47
CA ARG A 541 13.22 1.70 -6.65
C ARG A 541 13.65 0.34 -6.13
N GLU A 542 12.70 -0.46 -5.65
CA GLU A 542 12.99 -1.79 -5.11
C GLU A 542 13.53 -2.72 -6.20
N GLU A 543 12.96 -2.68 -7.40
CA GLU A 543 13.43 -3.46 -8.54
C GLU A 543 14.81 -3.02 -9.04
N LEU A 544 15.03 -1.70 -9.16
CA LEU A 544 16.34 -1.15 -9.54
C LEU A 544 17.41 -1.50 -8.50
N SER A 545 17.09 -1.36 -7.21
CA SER A 545 17.96 -1.73 -6.10
C SER A 545 18.34 -3.21 -6.16
N TYR A 546 17.36 -4.09 -6.44
CA TYR A 546 17.60 -5.51 -6.63
C TYR A 546 18.56 -5.79 -7.80
N ILE A 547 18.31 -5.21 -8.98
CA ILE A 547 19.12 -5.45 -10.17
C ILE A 547 20.57 -4.96 -9.95
N VAL A 548 20.72 -3.77 -9.35
CA VAL A 548 22.03 -3.20 -9.04
C VAL A 548 22.81 -4.11 -8.08
N LYS A 549 22.16 -4.63 -7.03
CA LYS A 549 22.81 -5.50 -6.03
C LYS A 549 23.10 -6.91 -6.54
N SER A 550 22.25 -7.47 -7.39
CA SER A 550 22.37 -8.86 -7.88
C SER A 550 23.36 -9.04 -9.04
N ASN A 551 23.40 -8.08 -9.97
CA ASN A 551 24.20 -8.18 -11.20
C ASN A 551 25.59 -7.50 -11.11
N PHE A 552 25.78 -6.51 -10.24
CA PHE A 552 27.01 -5.68 -10.26
C PHE A 552 27.97 -5.93 -9.07
N SER A 553 28.17 -7.19 -8.70
CA SER A 553 29.14 -7.59 -7.68
C SER A 553 30.61 -7.60 -8.18
N ILE A 554 31.29 -6.48 -7.94
CA ILE A 554 32.66 -6.28 -7.40
C ILE A 554 33.92 -6.49 -8.26
N GLU A 555 34.01 -7.37 -9.27
CA GLU A 555 35.33 -7.55 -9.94
C GLU A 555 35.58 -6.71 -11.20
N SER A 556 34.53 -6.20 -11.84
CA SER A 556 34.70 -5.16 -12.88
C SER A 556 33.61 -4.10 -12.72
N LYS A 557 34.04 -2.86 -12.45
CA LYS A 557 33.17 -1.67 -12.36
C LYS A 557 32.10 -1.73 -11.26
N LYS A 558 32.55 -1.90 -10.02
CA LYS A 558 31.77 -1.43 -8.88
C LYS A 558 31.43 0.07 -9.12
N ALA A 559 30.14 0.42 -9.06
CA ALA A 559 29.60 1.78 -8.92
C ALA A 559 29.66 2.74 -10.13
N LEU A 560 28.97 2.41 -11.22
CA LEU A 560 28.61 3.40 -12.26
C LEU A 560 27.12 3.73 -12.31
N LEU A 561 26.29 3.26 -11.36
CA LEU A 561 24.87 3.57 -11.34
C LEU A 561 24.46 4.15 -9.99
N HIS A 562 23.74 5.28 -10.03
CA HIS A 562 23.18 5.97 -8.88
C HIS A 562 21.66 5.96 -8.98
N ILE A 563 21.00 5.50 -7.92
CA ILE A 563 19.55 5.54 -7.77
C ILE A 563 19.21 6.78 -6.94
N SER A 564 18.28 7.60 -7.43
CA SER A 564 17.86 8.84 -6.77
C SER A 564 17.35 8.58 -5.35
N GLN A 565 17.84 9.35 -4.38
CA GLN A 565 17.40 9.22 -2.98
C GLN A 565 15.96 9.71 -2.78
N GLN A 566 15.56 10.75 -3.51
CA GLN A 566 14.20 11.28 -3.46
C GLN A 566 13.23 10.33 -4.17
N CYS A 567 12.14 9.98 -3.50
CA CYS A 567 11.02 9.28 -4.09
C CYS A 567 10.23 10.25 -4.98
N PHE A 568 10.06 9.93 -6.26
CA PHE A 568 9.26 10.77 -7.16
C PHE A 568 7.76 10.56 -6.89
N VAL A 569 7.32 9.31 -6.93
CA VAL A 569 5.94 8.90 -6.63
C VAL A 569 5.98 7.68 -5.71
N PRO A 570 5.42 7.77 -4.50
CA PRO A 570 5.28 6.60 -3.64
C PRO A 570 4.11 5.75 -4.13
N PHE A 571 4.35 4.46 -4.28
CA PHE A 571 3.34 3.45 -4.58
C PHE A 571 3.22 2.48 -3.42
N LYS A 572 1.99 2.06 -3.14
CA LYS A 572 1.73 0.94 -2.23
C LYS A 572 1.68 -0.34 -3.04
N VAL A 573 2.23 -1.41 -2.48
CA VAL A 573 2.25 -2.72 -3.09
C VAL A 573 1.35 -3.65 -2.28
N GLY A 574 0.51 -4.41 -2.96
CA GLY A 574 -0.44 -5.30 -2.29
C GLY A 574 -0.76 -6.56 -3.10
N VAL A 575 -1.39 -7.49 -2.41
CA VAL A 575 -1.88 -8.75 -2.96
C VAL A 575 -3.27 -8.52 -3.55
N LEU A 576 -3.56 -9.18 -4.68
CA LEU A 576 -4.86 -9.11 -5.33
C LEU A 576 -5.70 -10.36 -5.09
N LEU A 577 -7.00 -10.15 -4.96
CA LEU A 577 -8.03 -11.18 -4.88
C LEU A 577 -9.08 -10.97 -5.97
N PRO A 578 -9.85 -12.02 -6.32
CA PRO A 578 -11.11 -11.86 -7.02
C PRO A 578 -12.02 -10.90 -6.27
N LYS A 579 -12.81 -10.12 -7.01
CA LYS A 579 -13.76 -9.19 -6.42
C LYS A 579 -14.80 -9.95 -5.57
N TYR A 580 -15.10 -9.42 -4.38
CA TYR A 580 -16.02 -10.02 -3.40
C TYR A 580 -15.63 -11.44 -2.98
N SER A 581 -14.34 -11.69 -2.72
CA SER A 581 -13.87 -12.97 -2.21
C SER A 581 -14.24 -13.16 -0.73
N VAL A 582 -14.66 -14.37 -0.39
CA VAL A 582 -15.13 -14.80 0.95
C VAL A 582 -14.03 -14.69 2.02
N TYR A 583 -12.77 -14.85 1.61
CA TYR A 583 -11.60 -14.86 2.48
C TYR A 583 -10.85 -13.52 2.52
N SER A 584 -11.34 -12.49 1.82
CA SER A 584 -10.70 -11.16 1.78
C SER A 584 -10.45 -10.59 3.16
N ASP A 585 -11.48 -10.52 4.00
CA ASP A 585 -11.39 -9.93 5.34
C ASP A 585 -10.38 -10.66 6.24
N VAL A 586 -10.34 -12.00 6.15
CA VAL A 586 -9.44 -12.84 6.95
C VAL A 586 -7.99 -12.65 6.54
N ILE A 587 -7.71 -12.71 5.23
CA ILE A 587 -6.35 -12.51 4.72
C ILE A 587 -5.90 -11.07 4.94
N GLN A 588 -6.81 -10.10 4.83
CA GLN A 588 -6.55 -8.69 5.09
C GLN A 588 -6.11 -8.45 6.55
N ASP A 589 -6.87 -8.99 7.51
CA ASP A 589 -6.51 -8.93 8.93
C ASP A 589 -5.17 -9.62 9.21
N GLY A 590 -4.91 -10.74 8.53
CA GLY A 590 -3.62 -11.44 8.58
C GLY A 590 -2.45 -10.59 8.12
N ILE A 591 -2.55 -9.99 6.94
CA ILE A 591 -1.51 -9.09 6.40
C ILE A 591 -1.31 -7.90 7.31
N GLN A 592 -2.38 -7.30 7.81
CA GLN A 592 -2.29 -6.18 8.74
C GLN A 592 -1.55 -6.55 10.03
N LYS A 593 -1.79 -7.72 10.61
CA LYS A 593 -1.04 -8.22 11.77
C LYS A 593 0.44 -8.45 11.46
N ILE A 594 0.78 -8.97 10.29
CA ILE A 594 2.17 -9.18 9.84
C ILE A 594 2.90 -7.84 9.67
N VAL A 595 2.21 -6.82 9.13
CA VAL A 595 2.77 -5.47 9.00
C VAL A 595 2.94 -4.82 10.38
N GLN A 596 1.90 -4.87 11.24
CA GLN A 596 1.92 -4.27 12.58
C GLN A 596 2.95 -4.90 13.52
N SER A 597 3.22 -6.20 13.38
CA SER A 597 4.25 -6.90 14.16
C SER A 597 5.68 -6.63 13.68
N GLY A 598 5.86 -5.94 12.55
CA GLY A 598 7.19 -5.70 11.96
C GLY A 598 7.80 -6.91 11.27
N LEU A 599 7.08 -8.04 11.17
CA LEU A 599 7.53 -9.24 10.45
C LEU A 599 7.78 -8.94 8.97
N MET A 600 7.00 -8.05 8.37
CA MET A 600 7.23 -7.61 6.98
C MET A 600 8.61 -6.97 6.78
N THR A 601 9.07 -6.14 7.72
CA THR A 601 10.41 -5.54 7.67
C THR A 601 11.49 -6.61 7.79
N LYS A 602 11.27 -7.61 8.65
CA LYS A 602 12.17 -8.76 8.76
C LYS A 602 12.24 -9.54 7.44
N ILE A 603 11.11 -9.89 6.83
CA ILE A 603 11.06 -10.60 5.54
C ILE A 603 11.81 -9.80 4.47
N LYS A 604 11.57 -8.50 4.36
CA LYS A 604 12.27 -7.62 3.40
C LYS A 604 13.78 -7.68 3.61
N ASN A 605 14.24 -7.57 4.86
CA ASN A 605 15.67 -7.65 5.18
C ASN A 605 16.23 -9.04 4.89
N ASP A 606 15.55 -10.12 5.26
CA ASP A 606 16.00 -11.51 5.05
C ASP A 606 16.11 -11.81 3.55
N VAL A 607 15.12 -11.37 2.76
CA VAL A 607 15.14 -11.45 1.30
C VAL A 607 16.30 -10.64 0.74
N GLU A 608 16.50 -9.39 1.18
CA GLU A 608 17.62 -8.56 0.76
C GLU A 608 18.97 -9.21 1.10
N TRP A 609 19.14 -9.78 2.30
CA TRP A 609 20.32 -10.51 2.74
C TRP A 609 20.61 -11.72 1.87
N ASN A 610 19.58 -12.51 1.53
CA ASN A 610 19.70 -13.67 0.66
C ASN A 610 20.07 -13.27 -0.78
N MET A 611 19.67 -12.08 -1.21
CA MET A 611 19.98 -11.56 -2.55
C MET A 611 21.39 -10.97 -2.68
N LEU A 612 22.00 -10.53 -1.57
CA LEU A 612 23.35 -9.97 -1.60
C LEU A 612 24.39 -11.04 -1.95
N ARG A 613 25.15 -10.77 -3.01
CA ARG A 613 26.30 -11.58 -3.42
C ARG A 613 27.59 -11.04 -2.79
N SER A 614 28.47 -11.95 -2.43
CA SER A 614 29.82 -11.63 -1.97
C SER A 614 30.69 -11.08 -3.10
N ALA A 615 31.88 -10.58 -2.76
CA ALA A 615 32.84 -10.07 -3.72
C ALA A 615 33.25 -11.09 -4.81
N THR A 616 33.08 -12.39 -4.54
CA THR A 616 33.41 -13.50 -5.45
C THR A 616 32.20 -13.98 -6.28
N GLY A 617 31.07 -13.28 -6.23
CA GLY A 617 29.84 -13.62 -6.96
C GLY A 617 29.03 -14.77 -6.36
N LYS A 618 29.47 -15.36 -5.24
CA LYS A 618 28.72 -16.36 -4.48
C LYS A 618 27.67 -15.66 -3.60
N LEU A 619 26.51 -16.28 -3.39
CA LEU A 619 25.50 -15.76 -2.44
C LEU A 619 26.11 -15.69 -1.03
N LEU A 620 25.93 -14.58 -0.32
CA LEU A 620 26.48 -14.41 1.04
C LEU A 620 25.98 -15.49 2.01
N ALA A 621 24.76 -16.01 1.80
CA ALA A 621 24.20 -17.14 2.54
C ALA A 621 25.13 -18.38 2.58
N PHE A 622 25.91 -18.61 1.52
CA PHE A 622 26.84 -19.75 1.45
C PHE A 622 28.11 -19.54 2.29
N ILE A 623 28.50 -18.28 2.55
CA ILE A 623 29.75 -17.95 3.23
C ILE A 623 29.58 -17.93 4.76
N GLN A 624 28.37 -17.63 5.28
CA GLN A 624 28.13 -17.58 6.73
C GLN A 624 28.27 -18.96 7.41
N LEU A 625 27.80 -20.04 6.77
CA LEU A 625 27.96 -21.42 7.28
C LEU A 625 29.43 -21.84 7.39
N LEU A 626 30.26 -21.45 6.42
CA LEU A 626 31.70 -21.69 6.43
C LEU A 626 32.44 -20.76 7.39
N MET A 627 32.02 -19.49 7.51
CA MET A 627 32.62 -18.57 8.47
C MET A 627 32.32 -18.96 9.90
N TRP A 628 31.11 -19.43 10.24
CA TRP A 628 30.81 -19.89 11.61
C TRP A 628 31.61 -21.14 11.99
N GLN A 629 31.75 -22.11 11.08
CA GLN A 629 32.62 -23.28 11.29
C GLN A 629 34.11 -22.89 11.40
N ASN A 630 34.56 -21.92 10.60
CA ASN A 630 35.92 -21.42 10.69
C ASN A 630 36.14 -20.53 11.92
N PHE A 631 35.13 -19.79 12.39
CA PHE A 631 35.22 -18.96 13.59
C PHE A 631 35.27 -19.82 14.85
N SER A 632 34.50 -20.91 14.93
CA SER A 632 34.61 -21.88 16.03
C SER A 632 35.99 -22.57 16.04
N SER A 633 36.52 -22.88 14.85
CA SER A 633 37.87 -23.46 14.69
C SER A 633 38.97 -22.45 15.07
N TRP A 634 38.81 -21.17 14.69
CA TRP A 634 39.76 -20.10 15.01
C TRP A 634 39.73 -19.73 16.49
N TYR A 635 38.56 -19.71 17.13
CA TYR A 635 38.42 -19.47 18.57
C TYR A 635 39.04 -20.61 19.41
N LEU A 636 38.90 -21.86 18.98
CA LEU A 636 39.59 -23.01 19.57
C LEU A 636 41.10 -22.93 19.39
N LYS A 637 41.58 -22.44 18.23
CA LYS A 637 43.02 -22.27 17.95
C LYS A 637 43.64 -21.12 18.76
N PHE A 638 42.93 -20.00 18.90
CA PHE A 638 43.35 -18.86 19.72
C PHE A 638 43.34 -19.19 21.22
N SER A 639 42.39 -20.00 21.69
CA SER A 639 42.39 -20.52 23.07
C SER A 639 43.55 -21.48 23.34
N HIS A 640 44.05 -22.19 22.32
CA HIS A 640 45.17 -23.10 22.47
C HIS A 640 46.52 -22.36 22.43
N GLU A 641 46.66 -21.35 21.56
CA GLU A 641 47.86 -20.51 21.49
C GLU A 641 48.03 -19.58 22.70
N SER A 642 46.93 -19.03 23.25
CA SER A 642 46.98 -18.22 24.48
C SER A 642 47.36 -19.04 25.73
N LYS A 643 46.97 -20.33 25.81
CA LYS A 643 47.45 -21.25 26.86
C LYS A 643 48.94 -21.59 26.70
N LEU A 644 49.44 -21.74 25.47
CA LEU A 644 50.86 -22.01 25.20
C LEU A 644 51.77 -20.81 25.51
N LEU A 645 51.33 -19.58 25.19
CA LEU A 645 52.06 -18.35 25.53
C LEU A 645 52.13 -18.10 27.05
N CYS A 646 51.05 -18.43 27.79
CA CYS A 646 51.04 -18.28 29.24
C CYS A 646 51.94 -19.31 29.96
N ILE A 647 52.12 -20.51 29.37
CA ILE A 647 53.03 -21.54 29.89
C ILE A 647 54.51 -21.21 29.57
N GLN A 648 54.80 -20.58 28.43
CA GLN A 648 56.16 -20.15 28.08
C GLN A 648 56.65 -18.96 28.91
N GLN A 649 55.77 -18.06 29.37
CA GLN A 649 56.16 -16.94 30.24
C GLN A 649 56.44 -17.35 31.70
N LEU A 650 55.93 -18.50 32.16
CA LEU A 650 56.23 -19.03 33.51
C LEU A 650 57.52 -19.86 33.58
N ALA A 651 58.11 -20.25 32.43
CA ALA A 651 59.34 -21.05 32.37
C ALA A 651 60.64 -20.20 32.37
N HIS A 652 60.54 -18.87 32.27
CA HIS A 652 61.67 -17.95 32.30
C HIS A 652 61.66 -17.06 33.56
N HIS A 653 61.77 -17.69 34.72
CA HIS A 653 62.25 -17.00 35.93
C HIS A 653 63.37 -17.84 36.55
N PRO A 654 64.64 -17.44 36.41
CA PRO A 654 65.75 -18.12 37.07
C PRO A 654 65.77 -17.76 38.56
N ALA A 655 66.03 -18.77 39.38
CA ALA A 655 66.38 -18.64 40.77
C ALA A 655 67.75 -17.95 40.95
N SER A 656 67.83 -17.12 42.00
CA SER A 656 69.01 -16.69 42.77
C SER A 656 70.18 -16.01 42.04
N TYR A 657 70.37 -14.70 42.25
CA TYR A 657 71.26 -14.11 43.27
C TYR A 657 70.92 -12.64 43.50
#